data_AF-A0A498I3A1-F1
#
_entry.id   AF-A0A498I3A1-F1
#
_cell.length_a   1.000
_cell.length_b   1.000
_cell.length_c   1.000
_cell.angle_alpha   90.00
_cell.angle_beta   90.00
_cell.angle_gamma   90.00
#
_symmetry.space_group_name_H-M   'P 1'
#
loop_
_entity.id
_entity.type
_entity.pdbx_description
1 polymer ?
#
loop_
_entity_poly.entity_id
_entity_poly.type
_entity_poly.pdbx_seq_one_letter_code
_entity_poly.pdbx_strand_id
1 'polypeptide(L)'
;MLPLVGRGFKHTLPFVFPAYHHRLHLHLSRSLMAAATSPKRVGTHNGSFHCDEALGCFMIRLTDKFSNAEIVRTRDPQVLEVLDAVLDVGGVYDSSRDRYDHHQKGFEEVFGHGFKTKLSSAGLVYKHFGKEIIAKELQVDEGHLDVHRLFLAVYKSFMEAIDAVDNGINRYDTDQPPRYVNNTHLSSRVGRLNLDWIDPDQSSEKENEAFQRAMELAGSEFLSSVRFHAKSWLPARSIVMECLLARWSVDPSGEIMVLNRFCPWKLHLFELEEEMKIEPPIKYVLYQDDRSKHWRVQAVAVTPDRFESRKALASQWRGLRDEELSKETGIPGCVFVHMSGFIGGNQSYEGALAMAKGMRAFSHKPKHQPAAMATLTYPAAAAIRTTKSSLRKPFSIIPIKPNAISPLKPLNLTSKPATLSIKSTASSDHSSTATTTITTTTTTSSLTLKSRLQNGQTLYGLFLLSFSPTLAEIAGLSGYDFVVVDMEHGPGGIPEALSCLHALAATQTPAILRLPETSATWAKKALDLGPQGIMFPMIESSKAAKKAVSYCRFPPAGVRGSAHTVVRASNYGIDEGYLSNYEDQLLIMCQVESEEGVKHAEDIAAVDGVDCIQMGPLDLSASMGYLWDPANKKVRKMMEKAEKAVLGSDPKGGGAYLAGFAMPHDGPRDLGTRGYHMVSGAVDVGLFRSAAVEDVKRFKMSLMDGADDEREDEKDADEKYWSE
;
A
#
# COMPACT_ATOMS: atom_id res chain seq x y z
N MET A 1 -41.75 34.94 31.33
CA MET A 1 -42.02 34.47 32.69
C MET A 1 -40.97 33.43 33.06
N LEU A 2 -40.12 33.72 34.05
CA LEU A 2 -39.49 32.72 34.94
C LEU A 2 -40.53 32.31 36.02
N PRO A 3 -40.35 31.26 36.88
CA PRO A 3 -39.06 30.68 37.34
C PRO A 3 -38.93 29.15 37.60
N LEU A 4 -37.65 28.69 37.66
CA LEU A 4 -36.94 27.82 38.65
C LEU A 4 -37.49 26.40 39.00
N VAL A 5 -36.75 25.35 39.36
CA VAL A 5 -35.33 24.88 39.45
C VAL A 5 -35.43 23.44 40.01
N GLY A 6 -34.54 22.50 39.64
CA GLY A 6 -34.14 21.46 40.59
C GLY A 6 -33.65 20.11 40.04
N ARG A 7 -32.35 19.85 40.31
CA ARG A 7 -31.66 18.55 40.40
C ARG A 7 -31.37 17.87 39.05
N GLY A 8 -30.13 17.56 38.67
CA GLY A 8 -28.99 17.10 39.46
C GLY A 8 -28.74 15.62 39.15
N PHE A 9 -28.08 15.30 38.04
CA PHE A 9 -27.58 13.95 37.76
C PHE A 9 -26.09 14.00 37.40
N LYS A 10 -25.28 13.57 38.37
CA LYS A 10 -23.92 13.09 38.14
C LYS A 10 -24.02 11.65 37.67
N HIS A 11 -23.67 11.37 36.42
CA HIS A 11 -23.19 10.05 36.00
C HIS A 11 -22.05 10.22 35.00
N THR A 12 -20.84 10.33 35.54
CA THR A 12 -19.61 9.94 34.84
C THR A 12 -19.59 8.42 34.75
N LEU A 13 -19.86 7.87 33.56
CA LEU A 13 -19.57 6.49 33.22
C LEU A 13 -18.22 6.46 32.48
N PRO A 14 -17.21 5.70 32.95
CA PRO A 14 -15.98 5.51 32.21
C PRO A 14 -16.25 4.54 31.05
N PHE A 15 -15.92 4.96 29.83
CA PHE A 15 -15.75 4.06 28.69
C PHE A 15 -14.56 3.14 28.96
N VAL A 16 -14.83 1.95 29.46
CA VAL A 16 -13.87 0.85 29.56
C VAL A 16 -13.91 0.10 28.23
N PHE A 17 -12.83 0.17 27.46
CA PHE A 17 -12.60 -0.74 26.33
C PHE A 17 -12.46 -2.18 26.87
N PRO A 18 -13.29 -3.15 26.46
CA PRO A 18 -13.02 -4.54 26.74
C PRO A 18 -11.81 -5.00 25.92
N ALA A 19 -10.85 -5.59 26.60
CA ALA A 19 -9.73 -6.28 25.98
C ALA A 19 -10.24 -7.40 25.06
N TYR A 20 -9.80 -7.38 23.81
CA TYR A 20 -10.01 -8.45 22.83
C TYR A 20 -9.23 -9.70 23.28
N HIS A 21 -9.91 -10.61 24.00
CA HIS A 21 -9.49 -12.00 24.12
C HIS A 21 -10.36 -12.85 23.18
N HIS A 22 -9.79 -13.31 22.07
CA HIS A 22 -10.38 -14.35 21.24
C HIS A 22 -10.47 -15.66 22.02
N ARG A 23 -11.69 -16.09 22.36
CA ARG A 23 -12.03 -17.51 22.45
C ARG A 23 -12.63 -17.91 21.11
N LEU A 24 -11.83 -18.57 20.26
CA LEU A 24 -12.38 -19.42 19.22
C LEU A 24 -12.94 -20.68 19.88
N HIS A 25 -14.25 -20.81 19.94
CA HIS A 25 -14.90 -22.11 20.05
C HIS A 25 -15.76 -22.31 18.80
N LEU A 26 -15.36 -23.33 18.03
CA LEU A 26 -16.10 -24.09 17.02
C LEU A 26 -17.43 -23.49 16.50
N HIS A 27 -17.42 -23.08 15.23
CA HIS A 27 -18.58 -23.18 14.33
C HIS A 27 -18.22 -23.97 13.06
N LEU A 28 -17.43 -25.04 13.22
CA LEU A 28 -17.36 -26.16 12.28
C LEU A 28 -18.41 -27.19 12.71
N SER A 29 -19.68 -26.91 12.42
CA SER A 29 -20.74 -27.92 12.26
C SER A 29 -22.08 -27.22 12.01
N ARG A 30 -22.29 -26.68 10.81
CA ARG A 30 -23.64 -26.48 10.25
C ARG A 30 -23.73 -26.33 8.73
N SER A 31 -22.72 -26.80 7.98
CA SER A 31 -22.76 -26.83 6.51
C SER A 31 -22.73 -28.27 5.97
N LEU A 32 -23.61 -29.10 6.50
CA LEU A 32 -24.00 -30.38 5.92
C LEU A 32 -25.52 -30.42 6.04
N MET A 33 -26.21 -29.90 5.00
CA MET A 33 -27.66 -29.92 4.72
C MET A 33 -28.18 -28.55 4.22
N ALA A 34 -27.59 -28.01 3.16
CA ALA A 34 -28.32 -27.12 2.26
C ALA A 34 -28.40 -27.86 0.92
N ALA A 35 -29.61 -28.29 0.56
CA ALA A 35 -29.88 -28.83 -0.77
C ALA A 35 -29.41 -27.82 -1.82
N ALA A 36 -28.74 -28.29 -2.87
CA ALA A 36 -28.26 -27.46 -3.97
C ALA A 36 -29.46 -26.84 -4.71
N THR A 37 -29.93 -25.69 -4.22
CA THR A 37 -30.80 -24.80 -4.97
C THR A 37 -29.97 -24.19 -6.09
N SER A 38 -30.48 -24.21 -7.33
CA SER A 38 -29.86 -23.51 -8.45
C SER A 38 -29.57 -22.06 -8.07
N PRO A 39 -28.42 -21.49 -8.46
CA PRO A 39 -28.11 -20.10 -8.18
C PRO A 39 -29.21 -19.20 -8.77
N LYS A 40 -29.56 -18.15 -8.02
CA LYS A 40 -30.45 -17.09 -8.51
C LYS A 40 -29.88 -16.47 -9.78
N ARG A 41 -30.75 -15.97 -10.66
CA ARG A 41 -30.34 -15.41 -11.97
C ARG A 41 -30.79 -13.96 -12.07
N VAL A 42 -29.85 -13.07 -12.35
CA VAL A 42 -30.07 -11.62 -12.44
C VAL A 42 -29.81 -11.16 -13.87
N GLY A 43 -30.80 -10.49 -14.45
CA GLY A 43 -30.76 -10.01 -15.83
C GLY A 43 -30.23 -8.58 -15.96
N THR A 44 -29.48 -8.33 -17.02
CA THR A 44 -29.20 -6.98 -17.54
C THR A 44 -29.06 -7.04 -19.06
N HIS A 45 -28.88 -5.92 -19.75
CA HIS A 45 -28.76 -5.96 -21.21
C HIS A 45 -27.39 -6.47 -21.70
N ASN A 46 -27.38 -7.04 -22.90
CA ASN A 46 -26.17 -7.32 -23.68
C ASN A 46 -25.76 -6.08 -24.52
N GLY A 47 -24.69 -6.15 -25.30
CA GLY A 47 -24.14 -5.02 -26.05
C GLY A 47 -23.21 -4.14 -25.21
N SER A 48 -22.98 -2.92 -25.70
CA SER A 48 -22.26 -1.88 -24.95
C SER A 48 -22.87 -1.66 -23.58
N PHE A 49 -22.02 -1.51 -22.57
CA PHE A 49 -22.38 -1.36 -21.17
C PHE A 49 -21.84 -0.07 -20.55
N HIS A 50 -22.50 0.37 -19.49
CA HIS A 50 -22.18 1.53 -18.68
C HIS A 50 -21.73 1.11 -17.28
N CYS A 51 -21.60 2.12 -16.42
CA CYS A 51 -21.08 1.92 -15.08
C CYS A 51 -22.17 1.50 -14.10
N ASP A 52 -23.41 1.89 -14.34
CA ASP A 52 -24.49 1.72 -13.40
C ASP A 52 -25.02 0.27 -13.40
N GLU A 53 -25.19 -0.37 -14.55
CA GLU A 53 -25.62 -1.76 -14.60
C GLU A 53 -24.49 -2.72 -14.22
N ALA A 54 -23.24 -2.38 -14.54
CA ALA A 54 -22.07 -3.11 -14.04
C ALA A 54 -21.96 -3.03 -12.50
N LEU A 55 -22.11 -1.85 -11.92
CA LEU A 55 -22.09 -1.66 -10.46
C LEU A 55 -23.32 -2.28 -9.79
N GLY A 56 -24.51 -2.11 -10.36
CA GLY A 56 -25.76 -2.69 -9.87
C GLY A 56 -25.71 -4.21 -9.79
N CYS A 57 -25.23 -4.86 -10.86
CA CYS A 57 -25.01 -6.31 -10.89
C CYS A 57 -23.99 -6.78 -9.85
N PHE A 58 -22.96 -5.98 -9.58
CA PHE A 58 -22.00 -6.30 -8.53
C PHE A 58 -22.62 -6.19 -7.13
N MET A 59 -23.30 -5.06 -6.84
CA MET A 59 -23.88 -4.79 -5.53
C MET A 59 -24.97 -5.79 -5.16
N ILE A 60 -25.87 -6.12 -6.09
CA ILE A 60 -26.97 -7.04 -5.80
C ILE A 60 -26.45 -8.43 -5.40
N ARG A 61 -25.31 -8.88 -5.95
CA ARG A 61 -24.65 -10.14 -5.59
C ARG A 61 -24.02 -10.15 -4.19
N LEU A 62 -23.91 -9.00 -3.52
CA LEU A 62 -23.48 -8.90 -2.12
C LEU A 62 -24.63 -9.11 -1.12
N THR A 63 -25.88 -9.13 -1.61
CA THR A 63 -27.07 -9.31 -0.79
C THR A 63 -27.28 -10.78 -0.43
N ASP A 64 -28.03 -11.06 0.63
CA ASP A 64 -28.37 -12.43 1.03
C ASP A 64 -29.29 -13.07 -0.01
N LYS A 65 -30.24 -12.29 -0.53
CA LYS A 65 -31.25 -12.74 -1.49
C LYS A 65 -30.65 -13.18 -2.82
N PHE A 66 -29.61 -12.49 -3.30
CA PHE A 66 -28.98 -12.74 -4.60
C PHE A 66 -27.50 -13.11 -4.49
N SER A 67 -27.08 -13.62 -3.33
CA SER A 67 -25.68 -14.02 -3.12
C SER A 67 -25.24 -15.01 -4.20
N ASN A 68 -24.10 -14.74 -4.83
CA ASN A 68 -23.55 -15.56 -5.92
C ASN A 68 -24.49 -15.76 -7.12
N ALA A 69 -25.46 -14.87 -7.34
CA ALA A 69 -26.34 -14.97 -8.50
C ALA A 69 -25.57 -14.96 -9.82
N GLU A 70 -26.06 -15.75 -10.78
CA GLU A 70 -25.60 -15.77 -12.17
C GLU A 70 -26.08 -14.49 -12.87
N ILE A 71 -25.17 -13.80 -13.58
CA ILE A 71 -25.53 -12.65 -14.40
C ILE A 71 -25.87 -13.12 -15.81
N VAL A 72 -27.07 -12.77 -16.26
CA VAL A 72 -27.60 -13.11 -17.59
C VAL A 72 -27.73 -11.81 -18.40
N ARG A 73 -26.98 -11.70 -19.51
CA ARG A 73 -27.00 -10.50 -20.36
C ARG A 73 -27.86 -10.72 -21.60
N THR A 74 -29.02 -10.07 -21.67
CA THR A 74 -30.00 -10.21 -22.77
C THR A 74 -30.99 -9.05 -22.80
N ARG A 75 -31.57 -8.77 -23.97
CA ARG A 75 -32.74 -7.89 -24.13
C ARG A 75 -34.03 -8.65 -24.45
N ASP A 76 -33.99 -9.98 -24.49
CA ASP A 76 -35.17 -10.80 -24.80
C ASP A 76 -36.19 -10.73 -23.65
N PRO A 77 -37.38 -10.13 -23.86
CA PRO A 77 -38.39 -9.99 -22.80
C PRO A 77 -38.83 -11.34 -22.23
N GLN A 78 -38.82 -12.41 -23.03
CA GLN A 78 -39.23 -13.74 -22.57
C GLN A 78 -38.21 -14.33 -21.60
N VAL A 79 -36.92 -14.07 -21.83
CA VAL A 79 -35.86 -14.47 -20.90
C VAL A 79 -35.93 -13.61 -19.64
N LEU A 80 -36.08 -12.29 -19.78
CA LEU A 80 -36.12 -11.36 -18.64
C LEU A 80 -37.28 -11.63 -17.68
N GLU A 81 -38.44 -12.04 -18.19
CA GLU A 81 -39.63 -12.30 -17.36
C GLU A 81 -39.40 -13.42 -16.34
N VAL A 82 -38.58 -14.43 -16.68
CA VAL A 82 -38.32 -15.59 -15.82
C VAL A 82 -37.13 -15.43 -14.87
N LEU A 83 -36.40 -14.30 -14.95
CA LEU A 83 -35.26 -14.02 -14.07
C LEU A 83 -35.70 -13.52 -12.70
N ASP A 84 -34.89 -13.82 -11.68
CA ASP A 84 -35.19 -13.50 -10.29
C ASP A 84 -35.10 -12.00 -10.00
N ALA A 85 -34.21 -11.28 -10.68
CA ALA A 85 -34.15 -9.82 -10.71
C ALA A 85 -33.72 -9.33 -12.10
N VAL A 86 -34.05 -8.09 -12.44
CA VAL A 86 -33.65 -7.47 -13.71
C VAL A 86 -33.23 -6.03 -13.47
N LEU A 87 -32.08 -5.63 -13.99
CA LEU A 87 -31.46 -4.33 -13.82
C LEU A 87 -31.19 -3.72 -15.20
N ASP A 88 -31.48 -2.44 -15.34
CA ASP A 88 -31.15 -1.64 -16.54
C ASP A 88 -31.74 -2.14 -17.87
N VAL A 89 -32.72 -3.03 -17.80
CA VAL A 89 -33.42 -3.53 -18.97
C VAL A 89 -34.85 -3.94 -18.63
N GLY A 90 -35.73 -3.88 -19.63
CA GLY A 90 -37.14 -4.27 -19.51
C GLY A 90 -38.11 -3.10 -19.32
N GLY A 91 -37.61 -1.88 -19.08
CA GLY A 91 -38.39 -0.66 -18.98
C GLY A 91 -39.34 -0.63 -17.78
N VAL A 92 -38.96 -1.28 -16.68
CA VAL A 92 -39.78 -1.40 -15.46
C VAL A 92 -38.93 -1.23 -14.19
N TYR A 93 -39.33 -0.28 -13.35
CA TYR A 93 -38.96 -0.19 -11.94
C TYR A 93 -40.12 -0.67 -11.07
N ASP A 94 -39.92 -1.81 -10.43
CA ASP A 94 -40.81 -2.40 -9.44
C ASP A 94 -39.97 -3.14 -8.41
N SER A 95 -39.70 -2.48 -7.28
CA SER A 95 -38.92 -3.05 -6.18
C SER A 95 -39.55 -4.29 -5.55
N SER A 96 -40.87 -4.48 -5.66
CA SER A 96 -41.55 -5.69 -5.15
C SER A 96 -41.28 -6.92 -6.00
N ARG A 97 -40.89 -6.72 -7.26
CA ARG A 97 -40.52 -7.75 -8.24
C ARG A 97 -39.02 -7.72 -8.58
N ASP A 98 -38.21 -6.99 -7.83
CA ASP A 98 -36.78 -6.80 -8.07
C ASP A 98 -36.46 -6.39 -9.52
N ARG A 99 -37.26 -5.45 -10.06
CA ARG A 99 -37.05 -4.82 -11.36
C ARG A 99 -36.51 -3.41 -11.12
N TYR A 100 -35.31 -3.13 -11.62
CA TYR A 100 -34.55 -1.92 -11.35
C TYR A 100 -34.07 -1.29 -12.66
N ASP A 101 -34.99 -0.91 -13.53
CA ASP A 101 -34.70 -0.17 -14.76
C ASP A 101 -35.27 1.25 -14.67
N HIS A 102 -34.45 2.24 -15.03
CA HIS A 102 -34.77 3.67 -15.00
C HIS A 102 -35.22 4.25 -16.36
N HIS A 103 -35.16 3.48 -17.45
CA HIS A 103 -35.42 3.93 -18.83
C HIS A 103 -36.91 4.12 -19.18
N GLN A 104 -37.81 3.84 -18.25
CA GLN A 104 -39.24 3.99 -18.46
C GLN A 104 -39.68 5.45 -18.57
N LYS A 105 -40.64 5.71 -19.46
CA LYS A 105 -41.20 7.05 -19.66
C LYS A 105 -41.80 7.59 -18.35
N GLY A 106 -41.39 8.79 -17.95
CA GLY A 106 -41.88 9.45 -16.74
C GLY A 106 -41.26 8.93 -15.44
N PHE A 107 -40.12 8.23 -15.50
CA PHE A 107 -39.35 7.88 -14.31
C PHE A 107 -38.76 9.13 -13.66
N GLU A 108 -39.07 9.36 -12.39
CA GLU A 108 -38.65 10.55 -11.61
C GLU A 108 -38.14 10.15 -10.21
N GLU A 109 -37.82 8.87 -10.01
CA GLU A 109 -37.39 8.38 -8.69
C GLU A 109 -36.01 8.96 -8.33
N VAL A 110 -35.92 9.46 -7.10
CA VAL A 110 -34.69 9.98 -6.49
C VAL A 110 -34.34 9.17 -5.24
N PHE A 111 -33.12 9.31 -4.74
CA PHE A 111 -32.68 8.63 -3.53
C PHE A 111 -33.51 9.01 -2.28
N GLY A 112 -34.05 10.23 -2.26
CA GLY A 112 -34.69 10.82 -1.09
C GLY A 112 -33.68 11.58 -0.23
N HIS A 113 -33.96 11.80 1.06
CA HIS A 113 -33.03 12.41 2.01
C HIS A 113 -32.44 13.79 1.61
N GLY A 114 -33.15 14.55 0.76
CA GLY A 114 -32.71 15.85 0.26
C GLY A 114 -31.97 15.83 -1.07
N PHE A 115 -31.63 14.65 -1.60
CA PHE A 115 -31.04 14.47 -2.93
C PHE A 115 -32.11 14.62 -4.01
N LYS A 116 -31.73 15.24 -5.13
CA LYS A 116 -32.61 15.53 -6.27
C LYS A 116 -32.20 14.82 -7.56
N THR A 117 -31.04 14.17 -7.54
CA THR A 117 -30.50 13.42 -8.68
C THR A 117 -31.39 12.20 -8.94
N LYS A 118 -31.84 12.08 -10.19
CA LYS A 118 -32.60 10.93 -10.66
C LYS A 118 -31.72 9.67 -10.62
N LEU A 119 -32.28 8.56 -10.15
CA LEU A 119 -31.51 7.32 -9.98
C LEU A 119 -31.23 6.63 -11.31
N SER A 120 -30.07 5.98 -11.44
CA SER A 120 -29.82 4.93 -12.43
C SER A 120 -30.09 3.56 -11.84
N SER A 121 -29.82 2.48 -12.58
CA SER A 121 -30.02 1.12 -12.10
C SER A 121 -29.15 0.78 -10.88
N ALA A 122 -27.91 1.30 -10.84
CA ALA A 122 -27.06 1.23 -9.64
C ALA A 122 -27.68 1.95 -8.44
N GLY A 123 -28.18 3.18 -8.62
CA GLY A 123 -28.81 3.96 -7.56
C GLY A 123 -30.06 3.29 -7.00
N LEU A 124 -30.86 2.66 -7.87
CA LEU A 124 -32.03 1.85 -7.48
C LEU A 124 -31.62 0.66 -6.61
N VAL A 125 -30.63 -0.14 -7.05
CA VAL A 125 -30.12 -1.27 -6.26
C VAL A 125 -29.58 -0.78 -4.92
N TYR A 126 -28.78 0.29 -4.91
CA TYR A 126 -28.24 0.86 -3.68
C TYR A 126 -29.33 1.39 -2.75
N LYS A 127 -30.40 2.01 -3.27
CA LYS A 127 -31.53 2.49 -2.46
C LYS A 127 -32.20 1.37 -1.66
N HIS A 128 -32.34 0.18 -2.25
CA HIS A 128 -33.02 -0.96 -1.63
C HIS A 128 -32.08 -1.85 -0.81
N PHE A 129 -30.84 -2.03 -1.23
CA PHE A 129 -29.91 -3.00 -0.62
C PHE A 129 -28.66 -2.37 0.00
N GLY A 130 -28.42 -1.07 -0.17
CA GLY A 130 -27.21 -0.40 0.30
C GLY A 130 -27.04 -0.46 1.82
N LYS A 131 -28.13 -0.42 2.59
CA LYS A 131 -28.09 -0.59 4.05
C LYS A 131 -27.65 -1.99 4.45
N GLU A 132 -28.19 -3.03 3.83
CA GLU A 132 -27.78 -4.41 4.05
C GLU A 132 -26.28 -4.59 3.79
N ILE A 133 -25.79 -4.09 2.65
CA ILE A 133 -24.38 -4.19 2.25
C ILE A 133 -23.47 -3.48 3.27
N ILE A 134 -23.86 -2.27 3.71
CA ILE A 134 -23.09 -1.50 4.71
C ILE A 134 -23.13 -2.18 6.08
N ALA A 135 -24.29 -2.70 6.49
CA ALA A 135 -24.47 -3.39 7.76
C ALA A 135 -23.58 -4.63 7.87
N LYS A 136 -23.52 -5.44 6.80
CA LYS A 136 -22.60 -6.57 6.68
C LYS A 136 -21.14 -6.14 6.84
N GLU A 137 -20.75 -5.03 6.20
CA GLU A 137 -19.37 -4.58 6.24
C GLU A 137 -18.97 -3.92 7.58
N LEU A 138 -19.95 -3.40 8.32
CA LEU A 138 -19.78 -2.94 9.70
C LEU A 138 -19.93 -4.06 10.75
N GLN A 139 -20.50 -5.21 10.38
CA GLN A 139 -20.90 -6.30 11.28
C GLN A 139 -21.87 -5.83 12.37
N VAL A 140 -22.87 -5.04 11.98
CA VAL A 140 -23.95 -4.55 12.85
C VAL A 140 -25.31 -4.72 12.16
N ASP A 141 -26.40 -4.54 12.89
CA ASP A 141 -27.75 -4.58 12.31
C ASP A 141 -28.01 -3.41 11.35
N GLU A 142 -28.84 -3.63 10.32
CA GLU A 142 -29.23 -2.60 9.34
C GLU A 142 -29.87 -1.35 9.95
N GLY A 143 -30.51 -1.50 11.12
CA GLY A 143 -31.11 -0.40 11.87
C GLY A 143 -30.11 0.47 12.65
N HIS A 144 -28.82 0.12 12.66
CA HIS A 144 -27.81 0.86 13.41
C HIS A 144 -27.62 2.28 12.85
N LEU A 145 -27.47 3.29 13.73
CA LEU A 145 -27.35 4.69 13.31
C LEU A 145 -26.15 4.94 12.38
N ASP A 146 -25.05 4.24 12.60
CA ASP A 146 -23.88 4.35 11.73
C ASP A 146 -24.10 3.76 10.34
N VAL A 147 -24.95 2.72 10.21
CA VAL A 147 -25.36 2.21 8.88
C VAL A 147 -26.09 3.30 8.12
N HIS A 148 -27.04 3.99 8.78
CA HIS A 148 -27.75 5.10 8.14
C HIS A 148 -26.82 6.26 7.77
N ARG A 149 -25.87 6.61 8.65
CA ARG A 149 -24.90 7.68 8.38
C ARG A 149 -24.00 7.35 7.19
N LEU A 150 -23.47 6.13 7.12
CA LEU A 150 -22.68 5.66 5.97
C LEU A 150 -23.53 5.57 4.71
N PHE A 151 -24.78 5.14 4.81
CA PHE A 151 -25.69 5.03 3.68
C PHE A 151 -25.84 6.36 2.94
N LEU A 152 -26.01 7.46 3.69
CA LEU A 152 -26.06 8.80 3.13
C LEU A 152 -24.69 9.30 2.64
N ALA A 153 -23.62 9.05 3.41
CA ALA A 153 -22.27 9.52 3.06
C ALA A 153 -21.73 8.85 1.79
N VAL A 154 -21.91 7.54 1.64
CA VAL A 154 -21.51 6.77 0.44
C VAL A 154 -22.37 7.18 -0.76
N TYR A 155 -23.66 7.46 -0.57
CA TYR A 155 -24.47 7.98 -1.67
C TYR A 155 -23.92 9.32 -2.19
N LYS A 156 -23.76 10.28 -1.29
CA LYS A 156 -23.27 11.64 -1.59
C LYS A 156 -21.88 11.66 -2.22
N SER A 157 -20.98 10.80 -1.77
CA SER A 157 -19.57 10.83 -2.17
C SER A 157 -19.23 9.91 -3.35
N PHE A 158 -20.12 8.98 -3.69
CA PHE A 158 -19.84 7.94 -4.69
C PHE A 158 -21.03 7.68 -5.62
N MET A 159 -22.19 7.25 -5.09
CA MET A 159 -23.30 6.78 -5.92
C MET A 159 -23.95 7.89 -6.74
N GLU A 160 -24.15 9.07 -6.17
CA GLU A 160 -24.84 10.18 -6.85
C GLU A 160 -24.16 10.59 -8.16
N ALA A 161 -22.82 10.47 -8.23
CA ALA A 161 -22.09 10.75 -9.46
C ALA A 161 -22.34 9.69 -10.55
N ILE A 162 -22.56 8.43 -10.18
CA ILE A 162 -22.91 7.37 -11.12
C ILE A 162 -24.31 7.60 -11.66
N ASP A 163 -25.28 7.87 -10.78
CA ASP A 163 -26.65 8.22 -11.13
C ASP A 163 -26.72 9.43 -12.08
N ALA A 164 -25.98 10.50 -11.75
CA ALA A 164 -25.97 11.72 -12.54
C ALA A 164 -25.37 11.52 -13.94
N VAL A 165 -24.23 10.83 -14.04
CA VAL A 165 -23.55 10.61 -15.33
C VAL A 165 -24.43 9.78 -16.26
N ASP A 166 -25.05 8.74 -15.73
CA ASP A 166 -25.89 7.84 -16.52
C ASP A 166 -27.18 8.53 -17.00
N ASN A 167 -27.81 9.34 -16.14
CA ASN A 167 -28.97 10.15 -16.54
C ASN A 167 -28.61 11.42 -17.37
N GLY A 168 -27.34 11.61 -17.73
CA GLY A 168 -26.89 12.77 -18.51
C GLY A 168 -27.03 14.12 -17.77
N ILE A 169 -27.01 14.11 -16.44
CA ILE A 169 -27.14 15.30 -15.60
C ILE A 169 -25.78 16.01 -15.51
N ASN A 170 -25.77 17.30 -15.89
CA ASN A 170 -24.59 18.13 -15.77
C ASN A 170 -24.26 18.44 -14.30
N ARG A 171 -22.97 18.47 -13.97
CA ARG A 171 -22.51 18.82 -12.60
C ARG A 171 -22.87 20.25 -12.20
N TYR A 172 -23.00 21.14 -13.17
CA TYR A 172 -23.35 22.54 -12.98
C TYR A 172 -24.36 22.95 -14.05
N ASP A 173 -25.36 23.73 -13.66
CA ASP A 173 -26.29 24.37 -14.58
C ASP A 173 -25.57 25.52 -15.29
N THR A 174 -24.96 25.26 -16.45
CA THR A 174 -24.21 26.27 -17.20
C THR A 174 -24.25 26.02 -18.70
N ASP A 175 -24.39 27.11 -19.46
CA ASP A 175 -24.29 27.11 -20.93
C ASP A 175 -22.83 27.19 -21.43
N GLN A 176 -21.85 27.29 -20.52
CA GLN A 176 -20.44 27.39 -20.90
C GLN A 176 -19.77 26.01 -20.97
N PRO A 177 -18.87 25.79 -21.95
CA PRO A 177 -18.09 24.55 -22.00
C PRO A 177 -17.16 24.41 -20.79
N PRO A 178 -16.85 23.18 -20.35
CA PRO A 178 -15.95 22.96 -19.24
C PRO A 178 -14.55 23.47 -19.57
N ARG A 179 -13.87 24.09 -18.58
CA ARG A 179 -12.50 24.60 -18.75
C ARG A 179 -11.47 23.51 -19.08
N TYR A 180 -11.77 22.28 -18.72
CA TYR A 180 -10.98 21.09 -19.05
C TYR A 180 -11.90 19.86 -19.06
N VAL A 181 -11.56 18.85 -19.86
CA VAL A 181 -12.28 17.56 -19.90
C VAL A 181 -11.69 16.64 -18.83
N ASN A 182 -12.55 16.01 -18.03
CA ASN A 182 -12.16 14.97 -17.08
C ASN A 182 -12.81 13.64 -17.48
N ASN A 183 -11.99 12.71 -17.97
CA ASN A 183 -12.39 11.36 -18.35
C ASN A 183 -11.72 10.28 -17.48
N THR A 184 -11.24 10.66 -16.29
CA THR A 184 -10.57 9.74 -15.34
C THR A 184 -11.53 9.16 -14.31
N HIS A 185 -12.79 9.60 -14.28
CA HIS A 185 -13.82 9.08 -13.39
C HIS A 185 -14.20 7.63 -13.71
N LEU A 186 -14.83 6.97 -12.73
CA LEU A 186 -15.17 5.54 -12.80
C LEU A 186 -16.00 5.19 -14.04
N SER A 187 -17.05 5.96 -14.37
CA SER A 187 -17.88 5.67 -15.54
C SER A 187 -17.11 5.71 -16.86
N SER A 188 -16.15 6.63 -17.01
CA SER A 188 -15.26 6.66 -18.18
C SER A 188 -14.29 5.47 -18.21
N ARG A 189 -13.82 5.01 -17.05
CA ARG A 189 -12.93 3.83 -16.94
C ARG A 189 -13.68 2.54 -17.28
N VAL A 190 -14.92 2.40 -16.80
CA VAL A 190 -15.83 1.30 -17.17
C VAL A 190 -16.13 1.35 -18.66
N GLY A 191 -16.46 2.53 -19.20
CA GLY A 191 -16.71 2.70 -20.63
C GLY A 191 -15.56 2.22 -21.53
N ARG A 192 -14.30 2.42 -21.10
CA ARG A 192 -13.10 1.94 -21.81
C ARG A 192 -12.91 0.41 -21.80
N LEU A 193 -13.69 -0.32 -21.01
CA LEU A 193 -13.67 -1.79 -21.02
C LEU A 193 -14.61 -2.38 -22.07
N ASN A 194 -15.52 -1.58 -22.65
CA ASN A 194 -16.31 -2.02 -23.81
C ASN A 194 -15.39 -2.49 -24.94
N LEU A 195 -15.89 -3.40 -25.78
CA LEU A 195 -15.15 -3.86 -26.94
C LEU A 195 -14.81 -2.69 -27.85
N ASP A 196 -13.56 -2.65 -28.31
CA ASP A 196 -13.12 -1.65 -29.27
C ASP A 196 -13.73 -1.97 -30.64
N TRP A 197 -14.16 -0.96 -31.39
CA TRP A 197 -14.78 -1.12 -32.70
C TRP A 197 -13.81 -1.71 -33.74
N ILE A 198 -12.50 -1.59 -33.52
CA ILE A 198 -11.46 -2.24 -34.34
C ILE A 198 -11.13 -3.67 -33.90
N ASP A 199 -11.66 -4.14 -32.77
CA ASP A 199 -11.39 -5.49 -32.30
C ASP A 199 -12.03 -6.49 -33.28
N PRO A 200 -11.26 -7.41 -33.90
CA PRO A 200 -11.81 -8.36 -34.86
C PRO A 200 -12.77 -9.37 -34.22
N ASP A 201 -12.72 -9.54 -32.90
CA ASP A 201 -13.61 -10.41 -32.14
C ASP A 201 -14.66 -9.57 -31.39
N GLN A 202 -15.88 -9.54 -31.94
CA GLN A 202 -17.07 -8.90 -31.39
C GLN A 202 -18.05 -9.94 -30.81
N SER A 203 -17.56 -11.10 -30.37
CA SER A 203 -18.40 -12.17 -29.82
C SER A 203 -19.06 -11.80 -28.49
N SER A 204 -20.21 -12.42 -28.21
CA SER A 204 -20.92 -12.28 -26.93
C SER A 204 -20.09 -12.74 -25.74
N GLU A 205 -19.24 -13.75 -25.93
CA GLU A 205 -18.35 -14.32 -24.94
C GLU A 205 -17.34 -13.26 -24.48
N LYS A 206 -16.66 -12.61 -25.44
CA LYS A 206 -15.68 -11.56 -25.16
C LYS A 206 -16.32 -10.30 -24.57
N GLU A 207 -17.52 -9.95 -25.02
CA GLU A 207 -18.31 -8.87 -24.43
C GLU A 207 -18.66 -9.16 -22.96
N ASN A 208 -19.04 -10.39 -22.64
CA ASN A 208 -19.36 -10.80 -21.27
C ASN A 208 -18.12 -10.84 -20.37
N GLU A 209 -16.96 -11.24 -20.88
CA GLU A 209 -15.68 -11.14 -20.17
C GLU A 209 -15.30 -9.67 -19.88
N ALA A 210 -15.53 -8.78 -20.84
CA ALA A 210 -15.37 -7.34 -20.65
C ALA A 210 -16.32 -6.78 -19.58
N PHE A 211 -17.58 -7.20 -19.59
CA PHE A 211 -18.56 -6.82 -18.58
C PHE A 211 -18.17 -7.30 -17.18
N GLN A 212 -17.68 -8.54 -17.05
CA GLN A 212 -17.21 -9.07 -15.77
C GLN A 212 -16.04 -8.24 -15.20
N ARG A 213 -15.10 -7.80 -16.05
CA ARG A 213 -14.03 -6.86 -15.64
C ARG A 213 -14.59 -5.50 -15.22
N ALA A 214 -15.64 -5.01 -15.88
CA ALA A 214 -16.32 -3.78 -15.50
C ALA A 214 -17.03 -3.88 -14.14
N MET A 215 -17.70 -5.00 -13.87
CA MET A 215 -18.28 -5.30 -12.56
C MET A 215 -17.21 -5.31 -11.46
N GLU A 216 -16.08 -5.97 -11.69
CA GLU A 216 -14.98 -6.02 -10.72
C GLU A 216 -14.36 -4.64 -10.47
N LEU A 217 -14.15 -3.86 -11.52
CA LEU A 217 -13.66 -2.49 -11.43
C LEU A 217 -14.61 -1.60 -10.62
N ALA A 218 -15.88 -1.53 -11.00
CA ALA A 218 -16.86 -0.67 -10.34
C ALA A 218 -17.14 -1.13 -8.90
N GLY A 219 -17.28 -2.44 -8.72
CA GLY A 219 -17.56 -3.06 -7.43
C GLY A 219 -16.43 -2.92 -6.41
N SER A 220 -15.18 -3.11 -6.84
CA SER A 220 -14.02 -2.92 -5.96
C SER A 220 -13.86 -1.46 -5.52
N GLU A 221 -14.13 -0.50 -6.42
CA GLU A 221 -14.09 0.93 -6.08
C GLU A 221 -15.21 1.31 -5.11
N PHE A 222 -16.43 0.78 -5.31
CA PHE A 222 -17.55 0.94 -4.38
C PHE A 222 -17.21 0.39 -2.98
N LEU A 223 -16.73 -0.86 -2.89
CA LEU A 223 -16.35 -1.45 -1.60
C LEU A 223 -15.19 -0.71 -0.94
N SER A 224 -14.24 -0.19 -1.71
CA SER A 224 -13.18 0.69 -1.20
C SER A 224 -13.76 1.96 -0.58
N SER A 225 -14.74 2.58 -1.25
CA SER A 225 -15.46 3.75 -0.72
C SER A 225 -16.21 3.43 0.58
N VAL A 226 -16.97 2.33 0.63
CA VAL A 226 -17.67 1.87 1.85
C VAL A 226 -16.68 1.64 3.00
N ARG A 227 -15.59 0.91 2.74
CA ARG A 227 -14.56 0.60 3.75
C ARG A 227 -13.82 1.83 4.23
N PHE A 228 -13.52 2.77 3.34
CA PHE A 228 -12.95 4.07 3.73
C PHE A 228 -13.90 4.80 4.67
N HIS A 229 -15.20 4.85 4.33
CA HIS A 229 -16.18 5.52 5.17
C HIS A 229 -16.33 4.84 6.54
N ALA A 230 -16.36 3.51 6.57
CA ALA A 230 -16.46 2.72 7.80
C ALA A 230 -15.22 2.81 8.70
N LYS A 231 -14.03 2.60 8.13
CA LYS A 231 -12.80 2.37 8.91
C LYS A 231 -11.99 3.63 9.16
N SER A 232 -12.20 4.69 8.38
CA SER A 232 -11.41 5.93 8.45
C SER A 232 -12.28 7.16 8.69
N TRP A 233 -13.28 7.39 7.84
CA TRP A 233 -14.10 8.60 7.92
C TRP A 233 -14.99 8.61 9.17
N LEU A 234 -15.78 7.57 9.43
CA LEU A 234 -16.73 7.55 10.55
C LEU A 234 -16.04 7.70 11.92
N PRO A 235 -14.95 6.97 12.24
CA PRO A 235 -14.23 7.16 13.50
C PRO A 235 -13.63 8.56 13.66
N ALA A 236 -13.35 9.28 12.57
CA ALA A 236 -12.83 10.64 12.64
C ALA A 236 -13.84 11.64 13.24
N ARG A 237 -15.16 11.34 13.15
CA ARG A 237 -16.20 12.26 13.61
C ARG A 237 -16.05 12.63 15.08
N SER A 238 -15.85 11.65 15.96
CA SER A 238 -15.70 11.88 17.40
C SER A 238 -14.46 12.71 17.71
N ILE A 239 -13.34 12.44 17.02
CA ILE A 239 -12.10 13.21 17.14
C ILE A 239 -12.33 14.67 16.76
N VAL A 240 -12.96 14.92 15.60
CA VAL A 240 -13.25 16.27 15.13
C VAL A 240 -14.17 17.00 16.12
N MET A 241 -15.23 16.34 16.60
CA MET A 241 -16.15 16.90 17.59
C MET A 241 -15.44 17.26 18.89
N GLU A 242 -14.60 16.38 19.44
CA GLU A 242 -13.81 16.65 20.65
C GLU A 242 -12.86 17.83 20.46
N CYS A 243 -12.14 17.88 19.34
CA CYS A 243 -11.21 18.96 19.02
C CYS A 243 -11.95 20.30 18.81
N LEU A 244 -13.14 20.26 18.20
CA LEU A 244 -14.00 21.41 18.00
C LEU A 244 -14.52 21.96 19.33
N LEU A 245 -14.89 21.09 20.28
CA LEU A 245 -15.27 21.51 21.63
C LEU A 245 -14.08 22.09 22.42
N ALA A 246 -12.87 21.55 22.21
CA ALA A 246 -11.65 21.99 22.89
C ALA A 246 -11.05 23.30 22.33
N ARG A 247 -11.58 23.86 21.22
CA ARG A 247 -11.01 25.01 20.50
C ARG A 247 -10.71 26.24 21.37
N TRP A 248 -11.52 26.51 22.39
CA TRP A 248 -11.33 27.64 23.30
C TRP A 248 -10.06 27.53 24.15
N SER A 249 -9.55 26.31 24.35
CA SER A 249 -8.26 26.08 25.03
C SER A 249 -7.06 26.28 24.10
N VAL A 250 -7.27 26.28 22.78
CA VAL A 250 -6.24 26.50 21.75
C VAL A 250 -6.05 27.99 21.51
N ASP A 251 -7.15 28.70 21.26
CA ASP A 251 -7.15 30.14 21.06
C ASP A 251 -8.45 30.78 21.56
N PRO A 252 -8.37 31.91 22.30
CA PRO A 252 -9.57 32.59 22.82
C PRO A 252 -10.56 33.06 21.75
N SER A 253 -10.17 33.19 20.47
CA SER A 253 -11.12 33.54 19.41
C SER A 253 -12.12 32.41 19.13
N GLY A 254 -11.77 31.16 19.45
CA GLY A 254 -12.54 29.99 19.05
C GLY A 254 -12.51 29.71 17.54
N GLU A 255 -11.71 30.42 16.75
CA GLU A 255 -11.61 30.25 15.28
C GLU A 255 -10.51 29.27 14.86
N ILE A 256 -9.78 28.70 15.83
CA ILE A 256 -8.64 27.82 15.61
C ILE A 256 -8.86 26.54 16.39
N MET A 257 -8.78 25.39 15.72
CA MET A 257 -8.80 24.08 16.38
C MET A 257 -7.51 23.30 16.10
N VAL A 258 -7.19 22.38 17.01
CA VAL A 258 -6.04 21.48 16.89
C VAL A 258 -6.56 20.07 16.86
N LEU A 259 -6.19 19.30 15.84
CA LEU A 259 -6.40 17.86 15.83
C LEU A 259 -5.31 17.20 16.67
N ASN A 260 -5.73 16.44 17.69
CA ASN A 260 -4.83 15.63 18.51
C ASN A 260 -4.16 14.48 17.72
N ARG A 261 -4.75 14.10 16.59
CA ARG A 261 -4.24 13.15 15.59
C ARG A 261 -4.83 13.51 14.23
N PHE A 262 -4.01 13.43 13.19
CA PHE A 262 -4.52 13.66 11.84
C PHE A 262 -5.60 12.61 11.48
N CYS A 263 -6.73 13.09 10.97
CA CYS A 263 -7.85 12.28 10.50
C CYS A 263 -8.61 13.02 9.39
N PRO A 264 -9.47 12.35 8.60
CA PRO A 264 -10.37 13.03 7.67
C PRO A 264 -11.32 13.98 8.42
N TRP A 265 -11.03 15.28 8.41
CA TRP A 265 -11.74 16.25 9.25
C TRP A 265 -12.68 17.19 8.50
N LYS A 266 -12.41 17.47 7.22
CA LYS A 266 -13.07 18.56 6.48
C LYS A 266 -14.59 18.45 6.49
N LEU A 267 -15.14 17.36 5.98
CA LEU A 267 -16.59 17.19 5.86
C LEU A 267 -17.27 17.16 7.25
N HIS A 268 -16.69 16.44 8.21
CA HIS A 268 -17.19 16.42 9.59
C HIS A 268 -17.22 17.80 10.22
N LEU A 269 -16.21 18.64 9.97
CA LEU A 269 -16.20 20.00 10.49
C LEU A 269 -17.41 20.80 9.99
N PHE A 270 -17.69 20.77 8.68
CA PHE A 270 -18.86 21.48 8.13
C PHE A 270 -20.18 20.97 8.70
N GLU A 271 -20.36 19.64 8.77
CA GLU A 271 -21.57 19.04 9.33
C GLU A 271 -21.74 19.39 10.82
N LEU A 272 -20.67 19.30 11.61
CA LEU A 272 -20.71 19.61 13.04
C LEU A 272 -20.90 21.10 13.31
N GLU A 273 -20.33 21.99 12.48
CA GLU A 273 -20.57 23.43 12.59
C GLU A 273 -22.06 23.76 12.40
N GLU A 274 -22.72 23.12 11.44
CA GLU A 274 -24.16 23.27 11.21
C GLU A 274 -24.98 22.63 12.34
N GLU A 275 -24.73 21.36 12.66
CA GLU A 275 -25.47 20.61 13.69
C GLU A 275 -25.38 21.23 15.08
N MET A 276 -24.18 21.71 15.45
CA MET A 276 -23.91 22.27 16.78
C MET A 276 -24.03 23.80 16.81
N LYS A 277 -24.37 24.44 15.68
CA LYS A 277 -24.49 25.90 15.52
C LYS A 277 -23.26 26.64 16.02
N ILE A 278 -22.09 26.23 15.52
CA ILE A 278 -20.80 26.76 15.96
C ILE A 278 -20.59 28.17 15.42
N GLU A 279 -20.42 29.12 16.35
CA GLU A 279 -20.03 30.50 16.08
C GLU A 279 -18.92 30.94 17.05
N PRO A 280 -17.85 31.62 16.59
CA PRO A 280 -17.51 31.84 15.18
C PRO A 280 -17.06 30.55 14.46
N PRO A 281 -17.12 30.48 13.12
CA PRO A 281 -16.67 29.32 12.35
C PRO A 281 -15.15 29.15 12.42
N ILE A 282 -14.68 27.90 12.32
CA ILE A 282 -13.25 27.59 12.32
C ILE A 282 -12.60 28.13 11.04
N LYS A 283 -11.51 28.88 11.21
CA LYS A 283 -10.68 29.40 10.11
C LYS A 283 -9.45 28.55 9.85
N TYR A 284 -8.87 27.98 10.91
CA TYR A 284 -7.66 27.16 10.80
C TYR A 284 -7.76 25.86 11.60
N VAL A 285 -7.26 24.79 11.00
CA VAL A 285 -7.02 23.51 11.65
C VAL A 285 -5.52 23.26 11.71
N LEU A 286 -5.01 23.04 12.91
CA LEU A 286 -3.63 22.63 13.13
C LEU A 286 -3.54 21.14 13.40
N TYR A 287 -2.46 20.52 12.93
CA TYR A 287 -2.18 19.12 13.21
C TYR A 287 -0.70 18.83 12.99
N GLN A 288 -0.18 17.83 13.70
CA GLN A 288 1.17 17.34 13.49
C GLN A 288 1.20 16.37 12.31
N ASP A 289 2.17 16.53 11.43
CA ASP A 289 2.49 15.62 10.34
C ASP A 289 3.21 14.40 10.92
N ASP A 290 2.64 13.20 10.74
CA ASP A 290 3.15 12.00 11.39
C ASP A 290 4.55 11.59 10.92
N ARG A 291 4.96 11.97 9.69
CA ARG A 291 6.25 11.61 9.11
C ARG A 291 7.35 12.56 9.53
N SER A 292 7.15 13.85 9.26
CA SER A 292 8.14 14.90 9.56
C SER A 292 8.14 15.35 11.02
N LYS A 293 7.07 15.05 11.77
CA LYS A 293 6.78 15.62 13.09
C LYS A 293 6.65 17.15 13.11
N HIS A 294 6.67 17.80 11.94
CA HIS A 294 6.37 19.21 11.78
C HIS A 294 4.86 19.45 11.91
N TRP A 295 4.49 20.66 12.26
CA TRP A 295 3.11 21.10 12.39
C TRP A 295 2.61 21.75 11.11
N ARG A 296 1.37 21.45 10.75
CA ARG A 296 0.63 22.08 9.67
C ARG A 296 -0.34 23.10 10.24
N VAL A 297 -0.51 24.19 9.50
CA VAL A 297 -1.62 25.13 9.64
C VAL A 297 -2.40 25.11 8.33
N GLN A 298 -3.63 24.62 8.37
CA GLN A 298 -4.47 24.50 7.18
C GLN A 298 -5.69 25.41 7.31
N ALA A 299 -5.89 26.27 6.33
CA ALA A 299 -7.07 27.13 6.24
C ALA A 299 -8.29 26.31 5.84
N VAL A 300 -9.42 26.56 6.50
CA VAL A 300 -10.71 25.93 6.18
C VAL A 300 -11.33 26.63 4.97
N ALA A 301 -11.88 25.85 4.04
CA ALA A 301 -12.56 26.38 2.86
C ALA A 301 -13.88 27.07 3.21
N VAL A 302 -14.38 27.97 2.36
CA VAL A 302 -15.69 28.60 2.53
C VAL A 302 -16.80 27.56 2.43
N THR A 303 -16.68 26.64 1.47
CA THR A 303 -17.55 25.47 1.31
C THR A 303 -16.69 24.24 0.96
N PRO A 304 -17.18 23.00 1.18
CA PRO A 304 -16.40 21.78 0.92
C PRO A 304 -15.90 21.62 -0.52
N ASP A 305 -16.61 22.20 -1.48
CA ASP A 305 -16.40 22.11 -2.94
C ASP A 305 -15.55 23.25 -3.53
N ARG A 306 -15.19 24.27 -2.73
CA ARG A 306 -14.41 25.42 -3.17
C ARG A 306 -12.99 25.41 -2.63
N PHE A 307 -12.05 25.90 -3.44
CA PHE A 307 -10.66 26.12 -3.03
C PHE A 307 -10.45 27.41 -2.22
N GLU A 308 -11.45 28.30 -2.22
CA GLU A 308 -11.42 29.56 -1.49
C GLU A 308 -11.41 29.29 0.02
N SER A 309 -10.42 29.84 0.72
CA SER A 309 -10.27 29.71 2.18
C SER A 309 -11.06 30.79 2.91
N ARG A 310 -11.75 30.45 4.01
CA ARG A 310 -12.39 31.40 4.94
C ARG A 310 -11.41 32.50 5.38
N LYS A 311 -10.15 32.10 5.62
CA LYS A 311 -9.03 33.00 5.84
C LYS A 311 -7.73 32.35 5.36
N ALA A 312 -7.26 32.73 4.18
CA ALA A 312 -5.96 32.30 3.69
C ALA A 312 -4.82 32.87 4.56
N LEU A 313 -3.68 32.18 4.61
CA LEU A 313 -2.46 32.71 5.21
C LEU A 313 -2.01 34.00 4.49
N ALA A 314 -1.28 34.84 5.22
CA ALA A 314 -0.94 36.19 4.78
C ALA A 314 -0.24 36.18 3.40
N SER A 315 -0.63 37.09 2.50
CA SER A 315 -0.17 37.11 1.11
C SER A 315 1.35 37.23 1.00
N GLN A 316 1.97 38.02 1.88
CA GLN A 316 3.41 38.21 1.94
C GLN A 316 4.19 36.94 2.30
N TRP A 317 3.55 35.91 2.87
CA TRP A 317 4.21 34.65 3.22
C TRP A 317 4.14 33.61 2.09
N ARG A 318 3.24 33.79 1.13
CA ARG A 318 2.88 32.75 0.17
C ARG A 318 4.02 32.48 -0.81
N GLY A 319 4.35 31.21 -0.98
CA GLY A 319 5.48 30.78 -1.81
C GLY A 319 6.83 30.79 -1.09
N LEU A 320 6.95 31.43 0.08
CA LEU A 320 8.18 31.45 0.86
C LEU A 320 8.37 30.13 1.63
N ARG A 321 9.64 29.80 1.93
CA ARG A 321 10.05 28.58 2.62
C ARG A 321 11.15 28.83 3.64
N ASP A 322 11.29 27.91 4.58
CA ASP A 322 12.43 27.77 5.49
C ASP A 322 12.88 29.08 6.17
N GLU A 323 14.17 29.41 6.09
CA GLU A 323 14.77 30.60 6.70
C GLU A 323 14.22 31.92 6.14
N GLU A 324 13.90 31.96 4.86
CA GLU A 324 13.32 33.15 4.24
C GLU A 324 11.94 33.45 4.82
N LEU A 325 11.09 32.42 4.92
CA LEU A 325 9.78 32.53 5.55
C LEU A 325 9.92 32.85 7.04
N SER A 326 10.88 32.25 7.74
CA SER A 326 11.12 32.51 9.16
C SER A 326 11.53 33.98 9.41
N LYS A 327 12.34 34.55 8.51
CA LYS A 327 12.72 35.98 8.55
C LYS A 327 11.53 36.90 8.25
N GLU A 328 10.77 36.62 7.21
CA GLU A 328 9.63 37.44 6.79
C GLU A 328 8.48 37.42 7.81
N THR A 329 8.19 36.25 8.37
CA THR A 329 7.17 36.08 9.42
C THR A 329 7.65 36.59 10.77
N GLY A 330 8.96 36.56 11.01
CA GLY A 330 9.54 36.66 12.34
C GLY A 330 9.19 35.47 13.23
N ILE A 331 8.71 34.34 12.70
CA ILE A 331 8.39 33.12 13.45
C ILE A 331 9.48 32.08 13.15
N PRO A 332 10.21 31.58 14.16
CA PRO A 332 11.27 30.60 13.94
C PRO A 332 10.73 29.25 13.45
N GLY A 333 11.55 28.52 12.70
CA GLY A 333 11.25 27.15 12.28
C GLY A 333 10.11 27.03 11.27
N CYS A 334 9.82 28.08 10.50
CA CYS A 334 8.86 27.96 9.40
C CYS A 334 9.39 27.02 8.32
N VAL A 335 8.50 26.23 7.71
CA VAL A 335 8.85 25.26 6.67
C VAL A 335 8.40 25.76 5.30
N PHE A 336 7.11 26.11 5.15
CA PHE A 336 6.59 26.69 3.91
C PHE A 336 5.21 27.33 4.10
N VAL A 337 4.80 28.16 3.13
CA VAL A 337 3.39 28.51 2.88
C VAL A 337 3.08 28.33 1.40
N HIS A 338 1.99 27.63 1.07
CA HIS A 338 1.57 27.44 -0.32
C HIS A 338 1.23 28.77 -1.00
N MET A 339 1.41 28.87 -2.32
CA MET A 339 1.18 30.11 -3.09
C MET A 339 -0.25 30.68 -2.95
N SER A 340 -1.26 29.83 -2.79
CA SER A 340 -2.63 30.29 -2.51
C SER A 340 -2.93 30.57 -1.03
N GLY A 341 -2.02 30.23 -0.13
CA GLY A 341 -2.15 30.46 1.31
C GLY A 341 -3.08 29.49 2.04
N PHE A 342 -3.56 28.43 1.40
CA PHE A 342 -4.47 27.46 2.03
C PHE A 342 -3.80 26.56 3.08
N ILE A 343 -2.47 26.42 3.03
CA ILE A 343 -1.71 25.59 3.95
C ILE A 343 -0.30 26.16 4.16
N GLY A 344 0.21 25.99 5.37
CA GLY A 344 1.60 26.24 5.73
C GLY A 344 2.11 25.23 6.73
N GLY A 345 3.40 25.31 7.07
CA GLY A 345 4.02 24.43 8.05
C GLY A 345 5.10 25.11 8.88
N ASN A 346 5.26 24.61 10.10
CA ASN A 346 6.29 25.01 11.05
C ASN A 346 6.84 23.77 11.77
N GLN A 347 8.08 23.80 12.26
CA GLN A 347 8.67 22.69 13.01
C GLN A 347 8.00 22.49 14.39
N SER A 348 7.39 23.54 14.95
CA SER A 348 6.80 23.55 16.29
C SER A 348 5.29 23.83 16.29
N TYR A 349 4.61 23.38 17.35
CA TYR A 349 3.20 23.69 17.60
C TYR A 349 3.01 25.20 17.77
N GLU A 350 3.85 25.81 18.60
CA GLU A 350 3.80 27.23 18.94
C GLU A 350 4.01 28.09 17.70
N GLY A 351 4.93 27.70 16.82
CA GLY A 351 5.18 28.38 15.55
C GLY A 351 4.00 28.25 14.59
N ALA A 352 3.41 27.06 14.43
CA ALA A 352 2.24 26.88 13.58
C ALA A 352 1.02 27.68 14.10
N LEU A 353 0.86 27.73 15.43
CA LEU A 353 -0.17 28.53 16.10
C LEU A 353 0.08 30.03 15.89
N ALA A 354 1.32 30.49 15.99
CA ALA A 354 1.69 31.88 15.69
C ALA A 354 1.41 32.24 14.22
N MET A 355 1.66 31.31 13.29
CA MET A 355 1.31 31.49 11.87
C MET A 355 -0.20 31.63 11.69
N ALA A 356 -1.02 30.77 12.30
CA ALA A 356 -2.48 30.85 12.24
C ALA A 356 -3.02 32.19 12.80
N LYS A 357 -2.39 32.70 13.85
CA LYS A 357 -2.74 33.98 14.49
C LYS A 357 -2.23 35.21 13.73
N GLY A 358 -1.29 35.04 12.80
CA GLY A 358 -0.67 36.16 12.08
C GLY A 358 0.32 36.98 12.92
N MET A 359 0.93 36.38 13.94
CA MET A 359 1.85 37.08 14.86
C MET A 359 3.30 37.13 14.34
N ARG A 360 4.00 38.24 14.61
CA ARG A 360 5.48 38.31 14.54
C ARG A 360 6.04 37.90 15.90
N ALA A 361 7.05 37.03 15.97
CA ALA A 361 7.57 36.62 17.29
C ALA A 361 8.22 37.81 18.01
N PHE A 362 8.05 37.86 19.34
CA PHE A 362 8.75 38.79 20.20
C PHE A 362 10.20 38.34 20.38
N SER A 363 11.16 39.23 20.11
CA SER A 363 12.59 39.04 20.34
C SER A 363 12.90 38.79 21.82
N HIS A 364 13.08 37.53 22.23
CA HIS A 364 13.65 37.21 23.54
C HIS A 364 15.18 37.06 23.40
N LYS A 365 15.93 38.05 23.89
CA LYS A 365 17.37 37.90 24.15
C LYS A 365 17.58 37.02 25.40
N PRO A 366 18.54 36.09 25.41
CA PRO A 366 18.89 35.36 26.61
C PRO A 366 19.70 36.27 27.54
N LYS A 367 19.29 36.41 28.81
CA LYS A 367 20.16 36.97 29.86
C LYS A 367 20.65 35.83 30.76
N HIS A 368 21.96 35.72 30.86
CA HIS A 368 22.67 34.81 31.76
C HIS A 368 22.70 35.35 33.21
N GLN A 369 22.41 34.42 34.14
CA GLN A 369 22.92 34.24 35.52
C GLN A 369 22.49 35.18 36.68
N PRO A 370 22.59 34.75 37.97
CA PRO A 370 23.03 33.44 38.53
C PRO A 370 22.03 32.79 39.53
N ALA A 371 22.42 31.60 40.01
CA ALA A 371 21.71 30.77 40.97
C ALA A 371 21.49 31.44 42.35
N ALA A 372 20.29 31.25 42.91
CA ALA A 372 20.03 31.30 44.35
C ALA A 372 18.90 30.32 44.70
N MET A 373 19.21 29.37 45.59
CA MET A 373 18.20 28.57 46.29
C MET A 373 17.35 29.48 47.18
N ALA A 374 16.03 29.34 47.10
CA ALA A 374 15.13 29.64 48.21
C ALA A 374 13.83 28.85 48.05
N THR A 375 13.74 27.76 48.82
CA THR A 375 12.51 27.10 49.26
C THR A 375 11.56 28.12 49.88
N LEU A 376 10.29 28.13 49.46
CA LEU A 376 9.19 28.64 50.26
C LEU A 376 7.91 27.85 49.99
N THR A 377 7.57 27.10 51.04
CA THR A 377 6.35 26.36 51.36
C THR A 377 5.07 27.18 51.29
N TYR A 378 3.94 26.55 50.99
CA TYR A 378 2.60 26.94 51.48
C TYR A 378 1.83 25.72 51.98
N PRO A 379 0.90 25.89 52.96
CA PRO A 379 0.74 25.00 54.10
C PRO A 379 -0.37 23.96 53.96
N ALA A 380 -0.27 22.93 54.81
CA ALA A 380 -1.32 21.98 55.11
C ALA A 380 -2.12 22.40 56.37
N ALA A 381 -3.44 22.22 56.31
CA ALA A 381 -4.36 21.82 57.40
C ALA A 381 -5.74 21.60 56.75
N ALA A 382 -6.60 20.64 57.08
CA ALA A 382 -6.74 19.87 58.31
C ALA A 382 -7.35 18.47 58.02
N ALA A 383 -7.12 17.58 58.99
CA ALA A 383 -7.41 16.16 58.99
C ALA A 383 -8.90 15.80 59.11
N ILE A 384 -9.27 14.63 58.55
CA ILE A 384 -10.20 13.69 59.20
C ILE A 384 -9.61 12.28 59.09
N ARG A 385 -9.71 11.59 60.22
CA ARG A 385 -9.03 10.36 60.64
C ARG A 385 -10.07 9.24 60.69
N THR A 386 -9.85 8.11 60.00
CA THR A 386 -10.42 6.80 60.41
C THR A 386 -9.58 5.62 59.88
N THR A 387 -8.86 5.02 60.83
CA THR A 387 -8.66 3.57 61.09
C THR A 387 -8.11 2.62 60.01
N LYS A 388 -6.93 2.05 60.32
CA LYS A 388 -6.36 0.81 59.80
C LYS A 388 -7.09 -0.43 60.37
N SER A 389 -7.24 -1.48 59.55
CA SER A 389 -7.17 -2.89 59.96
C SER A 389 -6.69 -3.68 58.73
N SER A 390 -5.49 -4.29 58.76
CA SER A 390 -5.19 -5.66 59.22
C SER A 390 -5.05 -6.64 58.05
N LEU A 391 -3.79 -6.92 57.69
CA LEU A 391 -3.19 -8.24 57.40
C LEU A 391 -4.08 -9.34 56.78
N ARG A 392 -3.68 -9.84 55.60
CA ARG A 392 -3.28 -11.25 55.40
C ARG A 392 -2.55 -11.46 54.07
N LYS A 393 -1.50 -12.28 54.14
CA LYS A 393 -0.59 -12.76 53.07
C LYS A 393 -1.19 -14.02 52.39
N PRO A 394 -0.56 -14.54 51.30
CA PRO A 394 -1.23 -15.17 50.17
C PRO A 394 -1.43 -16.68 50.32
N PHE A 395 -2.38 -17.23 49.56
CA PHE A 395 -2.49 -18.67 49.32
C PHE A 395 -1.69 -19.08 48.07
N SER A 396 -0.97 -20.18 48.23
CA SER A 396 -0.23 -20.94 47.22
C SER A 396 -0.90 -22.31 47.04
N ILE A 397 -0.30 -23.12 46.17
CA ILE A 397 -0.46 -24.57 45.91
C ILE A 397 -1.60 -24.83 44.86
N ILE A 398 -1.41 -25.54 43.74
CA ILE A 398 -0.72 -26.82 43.46
C ILE A 398 -0.28 -26.93 41.97
N PRO A 399 0.87 -27.56 41.64
CA PRO A 399 1.30 -27.85 40.27
C PRO A 399 0.79 -29.22 39.79
N ILE A 400 0.40 -29.31 38.51
CA ILE A 400 0.06 -30.57 37.83
C ILE A 400 1.30 -31.06 37.06
N LYS A 401 1.74 -32.29 37.33
CA LYS A 401 2.79 -33.00 36.57
C LYS A 401 2.23 -33.55 35.25
N PRO A 402 3.00 -33.56 34.15
CA PRO A 402 2.64 -34.27 32.93
C PRO A 402 2.95 -35.77 33.03
N ASN A 403 2.01 -36.60 32.55
CA ASN A 403 2.21 -38.03 32.37
C ASN A 403 3.08 -38.31 31.14
N ALA A 404 4.00 -39.27 31.30
CA ALA A 404 4.84 -39.82 30.26
C ALA A 404 4.01 -40.65 29.26
N ILE A 405 4.27 -40.44 27.96
CA ILE A 405 3.88 -41.35 26.89
C ILE A 405 5.13 -41.65 26.07
N SER A 406 5.45 -42.94 25.93
CA SER A 406 6.59 -43.47 25.19
C SER A 406 6.43 -43.34 23.67
N PRO A 407 7.51 -43.21 22.88
CA PRO A 407 7.40 -43.16 21.42
C PRO A 407 7.26 -44.57 20.81
N LEU A 408 6.31 -44.71 19.89
CA LEU A 408 6.22 -45.83 18.95
C LEU A 408 7.18 -45.58 17.77
N LYS A 409 7.91 -46.64 17.37
CA LYS A 409 8.87 -46.64 16.24
C LYS A 409 8.17 -46.41 14.88
N PRO A 410 8.81 -45.73 13.91
CA PRO A 410 8.34 -45.73 12.53
C PRO A 410 8.78 -47.03 11.81
N LEU A 411 7.85 -47.60 11.03
CA LEU A 411 8.12 -48.63 10.03
C LEU A 411 8.77 -47.99 8.80
N ASN A 412 9.89 -48.58 8.36
CA ASN A 412 10.51 -48.31 7.06
C ASN A 412 9.66 -48.93 5.94
N LEU A 413 9.18 -48.12 5.00
CA LEU A 413 8.82 -48.57 3.67
C LEU A 413 9.66 -47.82 2.63
N THR A 414 10.65 -48.53 2.10
CA THR A 414 11.42 -48.14 0.93
C THR A 414 10.76 -48.70 -0.33
N SER A 415 10.41 -47.85 -1.29
CA SER A 415 10.21 -48.29 -2.68
C SER A 415 10.62 -47.18 -3.65
N LYS A 416 11.72 -47.42 -4.38
CA LYS A 416 12.19 -46.62 -5.51
C LYS A 416 11.25 -46.78 -6.71
N PRO A 417 10.95 -45.73 -7.49
CA PRO A 417 10.42 -45.91 -8.84
C PRO A 417 11.56 -46.09 -9.84
N ALA A 418 11.38 -47.05 -10.75
CA ALA A 418 12.30 -47.41 -11.82
C ALA A 418 12.29 -46.38 -12.97
N THR A 419 13.46 -46.12 -13.55
CA THR A 419 13.64 -45.27 -14.73
C THR A 419 13.40 -46.07 -16.00
N LEU A 420 12.45 -45.64 -16.83
CA LEU A 420 12.24 -46.13 -18.20
C LEU A 420 13.16 -45.35 -19.16
N SER A 421 14.05 -46.05 -19.86
CA SER A 421 14.90 -45.49 -20.91
C SER A 421 14.30 -45.82 -22.28
N ILE A 422 13.98 -44.79 -23.06
CA ILE A 422 13.68 -44.92 -24.50
C ILE A 422 14.91 -44.41 -25.25
N LYS A 423 15.54 -45.29 -26.02
CA LYS A 423 16.60 -44.93 -26.98
C LYS A 423 15.95 -44.49 -28.29
N SER A 424 16.35 -43.32 -28.79
CA SER A 424 16.15 -42.93 -30.19
C SER A 424 17.51 -42.65 -30.82
N THR A 425 17.73 -43.26 -31.98
CA THR A 425 18.93 -43.24 -32.82
C THR A 425 19.04 -41.93 -33.61
N ALA A 426 20.18 -41.26 -33.54
CA ALA A 426 20.51 -40.13 -34.42
C ALA A 426 21.41 -40.60 -35.58
N SER A 427 21.05 -40.21 -36.80
CA SER A 427 21.93 -40.18 -37.98
C SER A 427 22.57 -38.79 -38.10
N SER A 428 23.80 -38.78 -38.60
CA SER A 428 24.68 -37.62 -38.81
C SER A 428 24.16 -36.65 -39.87
N ASP A 429 24.43 -35.35 -39.71
CA ASP A 429 25.35 -34.62 -40.59
C ASP A 429 25.64 -33.18 -40.11
N HIS A 430 26.83 -32.71 -40.51
CA HIS A 430 27.58 -31.54 -40.07
C HIS A 430 26.93 -30.16 -40.33
N SER A 431 27.15 -29.21 -39.40
CA SER A 431 27.80 -27.92 -39.70
C SER A 431 28.15 -27.17 -38.41
N SER A 432 29.35 -26.60 -38.39
CA SER A 432 30.01 -25.95 -37.26
C SER A 432 29.45 -24.56 -36.95
N THR A 433 28.99 -24.35 -35.73
CA THR A 433 28.99 -23.03 -35.08
C THR A 433 29.21 -23.24 -33.59
N ALA A 434 30.23 -22.58 -33.04
CA ALA A 434 30.64 -22.71 -31.65
C ALA A 434 29.52 -22.24 -30.72
N THR A 435 28.70 -23.19 -30.27
CA THR A 435 27.72 -22.97 -29.21
C THR A 435 28.42 -23.27 -27.89
N THR A 436 28.64 -22.23 -27.08
CA THR A 436 29.03 -22.38 -25.69
C THR A 436 27.87 -23.04 -24.95
N THR A 437 27.89 -24.37 -24.85
CA THR A 437 26.94 -25.14 -24.06
C THR A 437 27.18 -24.83 -22.58
N ILE A 438 26.41 -23.88 -22.03
CA ILE A 438 26.28 -23.72 -20.58
C ILE A 438 25.58 -24.99 -20.10
N THR A 439 26.35 -25.89 -19.48
CA THR A 439 25.79 -27.05 -18.79
C THR A 439 25.18 -26.52 -17.49
N THR A 440 23.89 -26.18 -17.52
CA THR A 440 23.12 -25.78 -16.33
C THR A 440 23.01 -27.00 -15.42
N THR A 441 24.01 -27.17 -14.55
CA THR A 441 24.00 -28.18 -13.52
C THR A 441 23.15 -27.61 -12.39
N THR A 442 21.83 -27.76 -12.47
CA THR A 442 20.89 -27.29 -11.44
C THR A 442 21.14 -28.07 -10.16
N THR A 443 22.06 -27.56 -9.35
CA THR A 443 22.31 -28.06 -8.00
C THR A 443 21.53 -27.14 -7.08
N THR A 444 20.23 -27.35 -6.94
CA THR A 444 19.44 -26.68 -5.92
C THR A 444 19.96 -27.14 -4.55
N SER A 445 20.75 -26.27 -3.92
CA SER A 445 21.22 -26.49 -2.56
C SER A 445 20.05 -26.31 -1.59
N SER A 446 19.80 -27.30 -0.74
CA SER A 446 18.83 -27.21 0.36
C SER A 446 19.27 -26.28 1.50
N LEU A 447 20.45 -25.66 1.37
CA LEU A 447 21.01 -24.72 2.34
C LEU A 447 20.38 -23.32 2.18
N THR A 448 20.19 -22.63 3.30
CA THR A 448 19.76 -21.21 3.31
C THR A 448 20.82 -20.30 2.69
N LEU A 449 20.44 -19.10 2.25
CA LEU A 449 21.40 -18.09 1.78
C LEU A 449 22.53 -17.84 2.77
N LYS A 450 22.18 -17.68 4.06
CA LYS A 450 23.14 -17.42 5.13
C LYS A 450 24.14 -18.56 5.30
N SER A 451 23.67 -19.81 5.25
CA SER A 451 24.55 -20.99 5.30
C SER A 451 25.44 -21.12 4.05
N ARG A 452 24.95 -20.77 2.86
CA ARG A 452 25.76 -20.78 1.63
C ARG A 452 26.90 -19.77 1.69
N LEU A 453 26.65 -18.58 2.24
CA LEU A 453 27.70 -17.56 2.49
C LEU A 453 28.72 -18.03 3.53
N GLN A 454 28.27 -18.65 4.62
CA GLN A 454 29.16 -19.25 5.64
C GLN A 454 30.07 -20.33 5.06
N ASN A 455 29.59 -21.07 4.06
CA ASN A 455 30.38 -22.06 3.32
C ASN A 455 31.34 -21.43 2.28
N GLY A 456 31.42 -20.10 2.19
CA GLY A 456 32.33 -19.38 1.30
C GLY A 456 31.88 -19.34 -0.15
N GLN A 457 30.59 -19.56 -0.44
CA GLN A 457 30.07 -19.43 -1.80
C GLN A 457 29.91 -17.96 -2.18
N THR A 458 30.28 -17.61 -3.41
CA THR A 458 29.87 -16.37 -4.06
C THR A 458 28.53 -16.58 -4.75
N LEU A 459 27.54 -15.76 -4.41
CA LEU A 459 26.16 -15.89 -4.88
C LEU A 459 25.82 -14.84 -5.93
N TYR A 460 25.11 -15.24 -6.97
CA TYR A 460 24.67 -14.36 -8.06
C TYR A 460 23.15 -14.24 -8.13
N GLY A 461 22.64 -13.01 -8.15
CA GLY A 461 21.21 -12.74 -8.06
C GLY A 461 20.66 -11.72 -9.06
N LEU A 462 19.34 -11.60 -9.04
CA LEU A 462 18.53 -10.71 -9.87
C LEU A 462 17.72 -9.74 -8.99
N PHE A 463 17.61 -8.48 -9.40
CA PHE A 463 16.58 -7.58 -8.88
C PHE A 463 15.28 -7.70 -9.72
N LEU A 464 14.17 -7.97 -9.03
CA LEU A 464 12.84 -8.09 -9.60
C LEU A 464 12.01 -6.84 -9.22
N LEU A 465 11.86 -5.91 -10.17
CA LEU A 465 11.10 -4.67 -9.99
C LEU A 465 9.69 -4.78 -10.59
N SER A 466 9.43 -5.73 -11.48
CA SER A 466 8.13 -5.84 -12.17
C SER A 466 7.00 -6.34 -11.26
N PHE A 467 7.32 -7.00 -10.14
CA PHE A 467 6.38 -7.77 -9.32
C PHE A 467 5.59 -8.84 -10.10
N SER A 468 6.12 -9.29 -11.23
CA SER A 468 5.51 -10.37 -12.01
C SER A 468 5.88 -11.73 -11.40
N PRO A 469 4.91 -12.53 -10.89
CA PRO A 469 5.20 -13.88 -10.42
C PRO A 469 5.72 -14.77 -11.55
N THR A 470 5.30 -14.53 -12.80
CA THR A 470 5.82 -15.23 -13.97
C THR A 470 7.31 -14.93 -14.20
N LEU A 471 7.73 -13.66 -14.12
CA LEU A 471 9.15 -13.34 -14.25
C LEU A 471 9.97 -13.84 -13.05
N ALA A 472 9.37 -13.89 -11.86
CA ALA A 472 9.99 -14.47 -10.67
C ALA A 472 10.23 -15.98 -10.84
N GLU A 473 9.24 -16.73 -11.35
CA GLU A 473 9.38 -18.16 -11.65
C GLU A 473 10.43 -18.41 -12.74
N ILE A 474 10.41 -17.64 -13.83
CA ILE A 474 11.42 -17.72 -14.89
C ILE A 474 12.82 -17.47 -14.32
N ALA A 475 12.99 -16.46 -13.47
CA ALA A 475 14.25 -16.18 -12.80
C ALA A 475 14.70 -17.37 -11.94
N GLY A 476 13.78 -17.96 -11.17
CA GLY A 476 14.09 -19.13 -10.35
C GLY A 476 14.55 -20.34 -11.17
N LEU A 477 13.90 -20.59 -12.31
CA LEU A 477 14.28 -21.67 -13.24
C LEU A 477 15.58 -21.37 -14.01
N SER A 478 15.98 -20.11 -14.11
CA SER A 478 17.19 -19.68 -14.84
C SER A 478 18.49 -19.92 -14.07
N GLY A 479 18.41 -20.30 -12.78
CA GLY A 479 19.57 -20.64 -11.96
C GLY A 479 20.18 -19.47 -11.18
N TYR A 480 19.44 -18.38 -10.96
CA TYR A 480 19.85 -17.36 -9.99
C TYR A 480 19.91 -17.95 -8.58
N ASP A 481 20.92 -17.59 -7.81
CA ASP A 481 21.10 -18.05 -6.42
C ASP A 481 20.11 -17.39 -5.45
N PHE A 482 19.67 -16.18 -5.79
CA PHE A 482 18.65 -15.43 -5.08
C PHE A 482 17.97 -14.42 -6.00
N VAL A 483 16.78 -13.98 -5.60
CA VAL A 483 16.07 -12.88 -6.24
C VAL A 483 15.70 -11.83 -5.19
N VAL A 484 16.07 -10.57 -5.44
CA VAL A 484 15.65 -9.42 -4.62
C VAL A 484 14.34 -8.89 -5.18
N VAL A 485 13.25 -9.09 -4.46
CA VAL A 485 11.95 -8.48 -4.77
C VAL A 485 11.96 -7.07 -4.18
N ASP A 486 11.91 -6.08 -5.07
CA ASP A 486 12.21 -4.69 -4.74
C ASP A 486 10.96 -3.85 -4.47
N MET A 487 10.64 -3.63 -3.19
CA MET A 487 9.53 -2.75 -2.78
C MET A 487 9.95 -1.27 -2.63
N GLU A 488 11.20 -0.91 -2.90
CA GLU A 488 11.66 0.48 -2.80
C GLU A 488 11.48 1.25 -4.11
N HIS A 489 11.88 0.65 -5.23
CA HIS A 489 11.77 1.28 -6.55
C HIS A 489 10.80 0.59 -7.50
N GLY A 490 10.39 -0.64 -7.21
CA GLY A 490 9.28 -1.27 -7.92
C GLY A 490 7.91 -0.77 -7.41
N PRO A 491 6.84 -0.91 -8.21
CA PRO A 491 5.53 -0.32 -7.89
C PRO A 491 4.71 -1.14 -6.88
N GLY A 492 5.15 -2.34 -6.51
CA GLY A 492 4.40 -3.29 -5.68
C GLY A 492 4.67 -3.15 -4.18
N GLY A 493 3.76 -3.71 -3.38
CA GLY A 493 3.86 -3.79 -1.92
C GLY A 493 3.80 -5.23 -1.42
N ILE A 494 3.34 -5.38 -0.17
CA ILE A 494 3.24 -6.69 0.51
C ILE A 494 2.41 -7.73 -0.27
N PRO A 495 1.22 -7.40 -0.83
CA PRO A 495 0.42 -8.38 -1.58
C PRO A 495 1.12 -8.87 -2.86
N GLU A 496 1.73 -7.96 -3.61
CA GLU A 496 2.41 -8.28 -4.87
C GLU A 496 3.70 -9.06 -4.61
N ALA A 497 4.44 -8.70 -3.55
CA ALA A 497 5.62 -9.44 -3.10
C ALA A 497 5.28 -10.89 -2.75
N LEU A 498 4.15 -11.14 -2.07
CA LEU A 498 3.73 -12.49 -1.69
C LEU A 498 3.59 -13.42 -2.89
N SER A 499 2.99 -12.95 -3.99
CA SER A 499 2.85 -13.75 -5.22
C SER A 499 4.22 -14.10 -5.83
N CYS A 500 5.17 -13.17 -5.82
CA CYS A 500 6.54 -13.43 -6.27
C CYS A 500 7.25 -14.43 -5.35
N LEU A 501 7.06 -14.33 -4.03
CA LEU A 501 7.60 -15.27 -3.05
C LEU A 501 7.03 -16.69 -3.21
N HIS A 502 5.76 -16.83 -3.62
CA HIS A 502 5.19 -18.13 -3.96
C HIS A 502 5.83 -18.75 -5.20
N ALA A 503 6.01 -17.97 -6.26
CA ALA A 503 6.69 -18.41 -7.48
C ALA A 503 8.13 -18.86 -7.21
N LEU A 504 8.91 -18.04 -6.48
CA LEU A 504 10.29 -18.36 -6.10
C LEU A 504 10.38 -19.57 -5.17
N ALA A 505 9.41 -19.75 -4.27
CA ALA A 505 9.35 -20.94 -3.42
C ALA A 505 9.08 -22.21 -4.23
N ALA A 506 8.25 -22.15 -5.27
CA ALA A 506 7.98 -23.28 -6.16
C ALA A 506 9.23 -23.74 -6.93
N THR A 507 10.13 -22.81 -7.26
CA THR A 507 11.42 -23.09 -7.90
C THR A 507 12.57 -23.31 -6.91
N GLN A 508 12.30 -23.31 -5.60
CA GLN A 508 13.30 -23.41 -4.53
C GLN A 508 14.37 -22.32 -4.57
N THR A 509 14.02 -21.14 -5.10
CA THR A 509 14.93 -20.00 -5.21
C THR A 509 14.76 -19.06 -4.01
N PRO A 510 15.81 -18.79 -3.23
CA PRO A 510 15.74 -17.85 -2.12
C PRO A 510 15.30 -16.44 -2.54
N ALA A 511 14.32 -15.89 -1.81
CA ALA A 511 13.85 -14.52 -1.99
C ALA A 511 14.43 -13.60 -0.91
N ILE A 512 14.84 -12.40 -1.33
CA ILE A 512 15.21 -11.28 -0.45
C ILE A 512 14.18 -10.17 -0.68
N LEU A 513 13.67 -9.55 0.39
CA LEU A 513 12.79 -8.39 0.28
C LEU A 513 13.56 -7.11 0.59
N ARG A 514 13.69 -6.21 -0.39
CA ARG A 514 14.15 -4.83 -0.13
C ARG A 514 12.98 -3.98 0.32
N LEU A 515 13.11 -3.36 1.49
CA LEU A 515 12.05 -2.57 2.10
C LEU A 515 11.94 -1.17 1.47
N PRO A 516 10.74 -0.55 1.46
CA PRO A 516 10.59 0.84 0.97
C PRO A 516 11.30 1.88 1.83
N GLU A 517 11.49 1.59 3.12
CA GLU A 517 12.21 2.42 4.09
C GLU A 517 12.62 1.58 5.30
N THR A 518 13.58 2.08 6.08
CA THR A 518 14.01 1.44 7.33
C THR A 518 13.02 1.71 8.48
N SER A 519 11.94 0.93 8.54
CA SER A 519 10.95 1.02 9.63
C SER A 519 10.45 -0.33 10.16
N ALA A 520 10.13 -0.38 11.45
CA ALA A 520 9.63 -1.58 12.11
C ALA A 520 8.31 -2.09 11.50
N THR A 521 7.49 -1.19 10.95
CA THR A 521 6.22 -1.53 10.31
C THR A 521 6.42 -2.34 9.05
N TRP A 522 7.32 -1.88 8.16
CA TRP A 522 7.64 -2.59 6.92
C TRP A 522 8.38 -3.89 7.21
N ALA A 523 9.38 -3.86 8.10
CA ALA A 523 10.14 -5.04 8.47
C ALA A 523 9.23 -6.16 9.01
N LYS A 524 8.34 -5.84 9.96
CA LYS A 524 7.39 -6.83 10.51
C LYS A 524 6.54 -7.49 9.43
N LYS A 525 5.92 -6.69 8.55
CA LYS A 525 5.05 -7.22 7.49
C LYS A 525 5.82 -8.05 6.46
N ALA A 526 7.00 -7.59 6.05
CA ALA A 526 7.84 -8.30 5.10
C ALA A 526 8.34 -9.63 5.66
N LEU A 527 8.81 -9.63 6.92
CA LEU A 527 9.28 -10.84 7.59
C LEU A 527 8.18 -11.89 7.77
N ASP A 528 6.93 -11.47 7.99
CA ASP A 528 5.79 -12.38 8.11
C ASP A 528 5.46 -13.11 6.80
N LEU A 529 5.90 -12.59 5.65
CA LEU A 529 5.82 -13.31 4.36
C LEU A 529 6.83 -14.45 4.26
N GLY A 530 7.86 -14.50 5.11
CA GLY A 530 8.89 -15.53 5.11
C GLY A 530 9.93 -15.44 3.98
N PRO A 531 10.58 -14.28 3.74
CA PRO A 531 11.76 -14.24 2.88
C PRO A 531 12.96 -14.90 3.57
N GLN A 532 13.97 -15.33 2.79
CA GLN A 532 15.25 -15.79 3.35
C GLN A 532 16.18 -14.62 3.70
N GLY A 533 15.96 -13.44 3.11
CA GLY A 533 16.69 -12.23 3.48
C GLY A 533 15.83 -10.98 3.45
N ILE A 534 16.29 -9.97 4.17
CA ILE A 534 15.66 -8.65 4.22
C ILE A 534 16.72 -7.58 4.05
N MET A 535 16.43 -6.58 3.22
CA MET A 535 17.36 -5.50 2.90
C MET A 535 16.77 -4.16 3.30
N PHE A 536 17.54 -3.41 4.10
CA PHE A 536 17.19 -2.10 4.61
C PHE A 536 17.93 -1.01 3.80
N PRO A 537 17.23 -0.10 3.11
CA PRO A 537 17.87 0.95 2.34
C PRO A 537 18.42 2.06 3.24
N MET A 538 19.34 2.86 2.69
CA MET A 538 19.84 4.12 3.27
C MET A 538 20.35 3.98 4.74
N ILE A 539 21.20 3.01 5.02
CA ILE A 539 21.81 2.82 6.35
C ILE A 539 23.10 3.64 6.46
N GLU A 540 23.06 4.71 7.27
CA GLU A 540 24.18 5.67 7.37
C GLU A 540 24.94 5.62 8.70
N SER A 541 24.53 4.77 9.65
CA SER A 541 25.19 4.66 10.96
C SER A 541 24.96 3.31 11.64
N SER A 542 25.86 2.94 12.55
CA SER A 542 25.72 1.75 13.40
C SER A 542 24.44 1.77 14.25
N LYS A 543 23.95 2.96 14.62
CA LYS A 543 22.67 3.12 15.33
C LYS A 543 21.47 2.74 14.44
N ALA A 544 21.50 3.12 13.16
CA ALA A 544 20.47 2.75 12.20
C ALA A 544 20.51 1.24 11.93
N ALA A 545 21.70 0.66 11.77
CA ALA A 545 21.89 -0.78 11.61
C ALA A 545 21.40 -1.58 12.82
N LYS A 546 21.74 -1.17 14.06
CA LYS A 546 21.22 -1.80 15.29
C LYS A 546 19.69 -1.78 15.36
N LYS A 547 19.06 -0.69 14.89
CA LYS A 547 17.61 -0.62 14.78
C LYS A 547 17.07 -1.62 13.74
N ALA A 548 17.67 -1.68 12.56
CA ALA A 548 17.29 -2.64 11.52
C ALA A 548 17.34 -4.08 12.05
N VAL A 549 18.44 -4.48 12.71
CA VAL A 549 18.56 -5.79 13.38
C VAL A 549 17.46 -6.00 14.43
N SER A 550 17.20 -5.00 15.27
CA SER A 550 16.16 -5.09 16.29
C SER A 550 14.76 -5.31 15.71
N TYR A 551 14.48 -4.83 14.49
CA TYR A 551 13.19 -5.05 13.84
C TYR A 551 12.99 -6.49 13.35
N CYS A 552 14.09 -7.24 13.20
CA CYS A 552 14.08 -8.63 12.75
C CYS A 552 14.00 -9.65 13.89
N ARG A 553 14.41 -9.26 15.11
CA ARG A 553 14.46 -10.13 16.30
C ARG A 553 13.24 -10.00 17.21
N PHE A 554 12.76 -11.11 17.76
CA PHE A 554 11.69 -11.10 18.77
C PHE A 554 12.21 -10.61 20.13
N PRO A 555 11.35 -10.10 21.03
CA PRO A 555 11.74 -9.81 22.40
C PRO A 555 12.28 -11.06 23.12
N PRO A 556 13.35 -10.93 23.94
CA PRO A 556 14.01 -9.69 24.36
C PRO A 556 15.13 -9.19 23.42
N ALA A 557 15.51 -9.96 22.39
CA ALA A 557 16.63 -9.63 21.50
C ALA A 557 16.30 -8.50 20.49
N GLY A 558 15.03 -8.20 20.29
CA GLY A 558 14.56 -7.10 19.45
C GLY A 558 13.12 -6.67 19.75
N VAL A 559 12.49 -6.06 18.76
CA VAL A 559 11.16 -5.44 18.87
C VAL A 559 10.16 -5.98 17.83
N ARG A 560 10.48 -7.11 17.17
CA ARG A 560 9.56 -7.75 16.23
C ARG A 560 8.28 -8.20 16.94
N GLY A 561 7.13 -7.80 16.41
CA GLY A 561 5.83 -8.23 16.95
C GLY A 561 5.59 -9.71 16.70
N SER A 562 5.07 -10.43 17.70
CA SER A 562 4.85 -11.88 17.61
C SER A 562 3.50 -12.21 16.97
N ALA A 563 3.53 -12.79 15.78
CA ALA A 563 2.40 -13.43 15.10
C ALA A 563 2.82 -14.75 14.41
N HIS A 564 3.96 -15.33 14.83
CA HIS A 564 4.59 -16.50 14.24
C HIS A 564 3.75 -17.79 14.31
N THR A 565 2.58 -17.80 14.95
CA THR A 565 1.69 -18.98 14.96
C THR A 565 0.71 -18.98 13.79
N VAL A 566 0.63 -17.90 13.01
CA VAL A 566 -0.40 -17.72 11.97
C VAL A 566 0.12 -17.14 10.65
N VAL A 567 1.42 -16.86 10.54
CA VAL A 567 2.01 -16.19 9.37
C VAL A 567 2.83 -17.14 8.51
N ARG A 568 2.98 -16.82 7.22
CA ARG A 568 3.66 -17.66 6.22
C ARG A 568 5.09 -18.01 6.61
N ALA A 569 5.82 -17.09 7.26
CA ALA A 569 7.20 -17.30 7.70
C ALA A 569 7.41 -18.57 8.55
N SER A 570 6.38 -18.97 9.28
CA SER A 570 6.35 -20.14 10.18
C SER A 570 5.60 -21.34 9.58
N ASN A 571 5.34 -21.32 8.27
CA ASN A 571 4.38 -22.21 7.62
C ASN A 571 3.02 -22.21 8.34
N TYR A 572 2.52 -21.02 8.72
CA TYR A 572 1.25 -20.86 9.42
C TYR A 572 1.17 -21.61 10.76
N GLY A 573 2.28 -21.62 11.51
CA GLY A 573 2.41 -22.31 12.79
C GLY A 573 2.73 -23.81 12.69
N ILE A 574 2.92 -24.34 11.47
CA ILE A 574 3.31 -25.75 11.26
C ILE A 574 4.80 -25.96 11.54
N ASP A 575 5.65 -24.96 11.28
CA ASP A 575 7.08 -25.03 11.60
C ASP A 575 7.31 -24.80 13.10
N GLU A 576 7.31 -25.89 13.87
CA GLU A 576 7.62 -25.88 15.31
C GLU A 576 9.05 -25.38 15.62
N GLY A 577 9.96 -25.45 14.65
CA GLY A 577 11.35 -25.01 14.78
C GLY A 577 11.56 -23.51 14.51
N TYR A 578 10.54 -22.79 14.03
CA TYR A 578 10.70 -21.42 13.53
C TYR A 578 11.36 -20.48 14.56
N LEU A 579 10.83 -20.44 15.79
CA LEU A 579 11.35 -19.55 16.84
C LEU A 579 12.78 -19.88 17.27
N SER A 580 13.21 -21.14 17.11
CA SER A 580 14.56 -21.58 17.47
C SER A 580 15.57 -21.28 16.37
N ASN A 581 15.13 -21.21 15.11
CA ASN A 581 16.02 -21.20 13.95
C ASN A 581 16.06 -19.86 13.21
N TYR A 582 15.08 -18.96 13.41
CA TYR A 582 14.93 -17.78 12.55
C TYR A 582 16.14 -16.83 12.57
N GLU A 583 16.86 -16.71 13.69
CA GLU A 583 18.06 -15.85 13.78
C GLU A 583 19.24 -16.39 12.96
N ASP A 584 19.37 -17.71 12.91
CA ASP A 584 20.43 -18.41 12.17
C ASP A 584 20.12 -18.48 10.67
N GLN A 585 18.84 -18.43 10.30
CA GLN A 585 18.39 -18.61 8.91
C GLN A 585 18.16 -17.29 8.17
N LEU A 586 17.69 -16.24 8.85
CA LEU A 586 17.39 -14.96 8.21
C LEU A 586 18.68 -14.18 7.92
N LEU A 587 18.84 -13.77 6.66
CA LEU A 587 19.91 -12.87 6.22
C LEU A 587 19.47 -11.40 6.36
N ILE A 588 20.16 -10.62 7.19
CA ILE A 588 19.88 -9.18 7.38
C ILE A 588 20.91 -8.34 6.62
N MET A 589 20.44 -7.58 5.64
CA MET A 589 21.28 -6.73 4.78
C MET A 589 21.06 -5.25 5.06
N CYS A 590 22.14 -4.49 5.22
CA CYS A 590 22.14 -3.03 5.30
C CYS A 590 22.71 -2.46 4.01
N GLN A 591 21.95 -1.61 3.32
CA GLN A 591 22.41 -0.94 2.12
C GLN A 591 23.17 0.34 2.50
N VAL A 592 24.45 0.39 2.12
CA VAL A 592 25.33 1.53 2.30
C VAL A 592 25.53 2.19 0.94
N GLU A 593 24.91 3.34 0.78
CA GLU A 593 24.75 3.98 -0.54
C GLU A 593 24.77 5.51 -0.47
N SER A 594 25.31 6.06 0.61
CA SER A 594 25.56 7.50 0.73
C SER A 594 27.01 7.75 1.16
N GLU A 595 27.53 8.95 0.86
CA GLU A 595 28.86 9.34 1.33
C GLU A 595 28.99 9.20 2.85
N GLU A 596 27.92 9.51 3.59
CA GLU A 596 27.89 9.39 5.05
C GLU A 596 27.89 7.93 5.51
N GLY A 597 27.10 7.06 4.87
CA GLY A 597 27.12 5.63 5.16
C GLY A 597 28.49 5.00 4.92
N VAL A 598 29.19 5.40 3.85
CA VAL A 598 30.54 4.90 3.58
C VAL A 598 31.54 5.31 4.66
N LYS A 599 31.42 6.52 5.24
CA LYS A 599 32.29 6.93 6.36
C LYS A 599 32.13 6.05 7.58
N HIS A 600 30.95 5.47 7.79
CA HIS A 600 30.63 4.58 8.91
C HIS A 600 30.55 3.10 8.52
N ALA A 601 31.00 2.71 7.32
CA ALA A 601 30.82 1.35 6.81
C ALA A 601 31.43 0.26 7.72
N GLU A 602 32.59 0.53 8.32
CA GLU A 602 33.24 -0.36 9.29
C GLU A 602 32.38 -0.55 10.55
N ASP A 603 31.89 0.55 11.13
CA ASP A 603 31.02 0.52 12.31
C ASP A 603 29.67 -0.14 12.05
N ILE A 604 29.13 0.00 10.83
CA ILE A 604 27.89 -0.63 10.39
C ILE A 604 28.11 -2.14 10.22
N ALA A 605 29.21 -2.54 9.56
CA ALA A 605 29.57 -3.94 9.34
C ALA A 605 29.87 -4.69 10.65
N ALA A 606 30.36 -3.99 11.68
CA ALA A 606 30.65 -4.57 12.99
C ALA A 606 29.41 -4.70 13.91
N VAL A 607 28.21 -4.31 13.46
CA VAL A 607 27.00 -4.46 14.27
C VAL A 607 26.58 -5.93 14.32
N ASP A 608 26.48 -6.49 15.53
CA ASP A 608 25.93 -7.83 15.75
C ASP A 608 24.56 -8.00 15.08
N GLY A 609 24.45 -9.02 14.25
CA GLY A 609 23.25 -9.35 13.47
C GLY A 609 23.15 -8.69 12.10
N VAL A 610 24.10 -7.82 11.71
CA VAL A 610 24.22 -7.39 10.31
C VAL A 610 25.01 -8.45 9.56
N ASP A 611 24.35 -9.16 8.64
CA ASP A 611 24.98 -10.24 7.90
C ASP A 611 25.65 -9.74 6.61
N CYS A 612 25.07 -8.74 5.96
CA CYS A 612 25.51 -8.27 4.64
C CYS A 612 25.51 -6.74 4.54
N ILE A 613 26.55 -6.17 3.94
CA ILE A 613 26.57 -4.78 3.49
C ILE A 613 26.37 -4.74 1.98
N GLN A 614 25.24 -4.21 1.54
CA GLN A 614 24.92 -4.01 0.13
C GLN A 614 25.43 -2.65 -0.33
N MET A 615 26.28 -2.62 -1.36
CA MET A 615 26.72 -1.39 -1.99
C MET A 615 25.72 -0.91 -3.05
N GLY A 616 25.31 0.36 -2.95
CA GLY A 616 24.44 1.04 -3.91
C GLY A 616 25.22 2.08 -4.73
N PRO A 617 25.81 1.72 -5.90
CA PRO A 617 26.68 2.62 -6.65
C PRO A 617 25.97 3.85 -7.22
N LEU A 618 24.70 3.71 -7.63
CA LEU A 618 23.92 4.80 -8.21
C LEU A 618 23.57 5.86 -7.16
N ASP A 619 23.02 5.44 -6.02
CA ASP A 619 22.69 6.36 -4.93
C ASP A 619 23.95 6.95 -4.28
N LEU A 620 25.05 6.19 -4.19
CA LEU A 620 26.32 6.74 -3.70
C LEU A 620 26.80 7.87 -4.61
N SER A 621 26.76 7.65 -5.93
CA SER A 621 27.12 8.68 -6.90
C SER A 621 26.25 9.93 -6.75
N ALA A 622 24.94 9.76 -6.59
CA ALA A 622 24.00 10.84 -6.38
C ALA A 622 24.29 11.61 -5.07
N SER A 623 24.54 10.91 -3.97
CA SER A 623 24.84 11.51 -2.65
C SER A 623 26.11 12.37 -2.67
N MET A 624 27.07 12.03 -3.53
CA MET A 624 28.33 12.75 -3.72
C MET A 624 28.22 13.89 -4.76
N GLY A 625 27.04 14.14 -5.31
CA GLY A 625 26.80 15.16 -6.34
C GLY A 625 27.16 14.73 -7.77
N TYR A 626 27.37 13.43 -8.00
CA TYR A 626 27.69 12.82 -9.29
C TYR A 626 26.52 11.98 -9.80
N LEU A 627 25.34 12.59 -9.90
CA LEU A 627 24.12 11.90 -10.34
C LEU A 627 24.33 11.20 -11.70
N TRP A 628 23.98 9.90 -11.77
CA TRP A 628 24.17 9.03 -12.94
C TRP A 628 25.64 8.78 -13.36
N ASP A 629 26.64 9.14 -12.54
CA ASP A 629 28.06 8.91 -12.82
C ASP A 629 28.76 8.08 -11.72
N PRO A 630 28.39 6.79 -11.55
CA PRO A 630 29.10 5.88 -10.64
C PRO A 630 30.53 5.56 -11.07
N ALA A 631 30.86 5.78 -12.35
CA ALA A 631 32.21 5.59 -12.88
C ALA A 631 33.18 6.72 -12.51
N ASN A 632 32.66 7.81 -11.92
CA ASN A 632 33.45 8.95 -11.49
C ASN A 632 34.63 8.52 -10.60
N LYS A 633 35.82 9.04 -10.87
CA LYS A 633 37.03 8.69 -10.11
C LYS A 633 36.89 8.90 -8.60
N LYS A 634 36.11 9.90 -8.15
CA LYS A 634 35.86 10.15 -6.72
C LYS A 634 34.88 9.13 -6.13
N VAL A 635 33.82 8.79 -6.86
CA VAL A 635 32.85 7.78 -6.46
C VAL A 635 33.52 6.41 -6.35
N ARG A 636 34.33 6.03 -7.35
CA ARG A 636 35.12 4.79 -7.31
C ARG A 636 36.05 4.70 -6.10
N LYS A 637 36.78 5.78 -5.78
CA LYS A 637 37.61 5.83 -4.56
C LYS A 637 36.79 5.69 -3.29
N MET A 638 35.59 6.25 -3.26
CA MET A 638 34.68 6.10 -2.13
C MET A 638 34.17 4.67 -2.02
N MET A 639 33.83 4.03 -3.14
CA MET A 639 33.45 2.62 -3.19
C MET A 639 34.59 1.71 -2.70
N GLU A 640 35.82 1.92 -3.18
CA GLU A 640 37.02 1.20 -2.71
C GLU A 640 37.24 1.35 -1.20
N LYS A 641 36.91 2.53 -0.63
CA LYS A 641 36.96 2.75 0.81
C LYS A 641 35.91 1.91 1.54
N ALA A 642 34.68 1.87 1.03
CA ALA A 642 33.61 1.04 1.57
C ALA A 642 33.96 -0.46 1.50
N GLU A 643 34.46 -0.92 0.36
CA GLU A 643 34.93 -2.29 0.14
C GLU A 643 35.99 -2.68 1.18
N LYS A 644 37.03 -1.85 1.35
CA LYS A 644 38.08 -2.10 2.35
C LYS A 644 37.55 -2.12 3.78
N ALA A 645 36.60 -1.24 4.11
CA ALA A 645 36.01 -1.18 5.43
C ALA A 645 35.25 -2.46 5.77
N VAL A 646 34.42 -2.96 4.85
CA VAL A 646 33.64 -4.20 5.06
C VAL A 646 34.56 -5.42 5.08
N LEU A 647 35.47 -5.54 4.11
CA LEU A 647 36.40 -6.67 3.99
C LEU A 647 37.51 -6.67 5.05
N GLY A 648 37.67 -5.58 5.82
CA GLY A 648 38.60 -5.51 6.94
C GLY A 648 38.19 -6.41 8.12
N SER A 649 36.93 -6.85 8.16
CA SER A 649 36.40 -7.78 9.16
C SER A 649 36.11 -9.14 8.54
N ASP A 650 36.58 -10.23 9.17
CA ASP A 650 36.27 -11.60 8.73
C ASP A 650 34.83 -11.96 9.13
N PRO A 651 33.96 -12.36 8.19
CA PRO A 651 32.63 -12.84 8.53
C PRO A 651 32.61 -14.01 9.53
N LYS A 652 33.64 -14.87 9.55
CA LYS A 652 33.77 -15.93 10.56
C LYS A 652 34.05 -15.40 11.96
N GLY A 653 34.60 -14.18 12.06
CA GLY A 653 34.85 -13.46 13.30
C GLY A 653 33.71 -12.49 13.69
N GLY A 654 32.57 -12.54 13.01
CA GLY A 654 31.42 -11.66 13.26
C GLY A 654 31.38 -10.39 12.39
N GLY A 655 32.18 -10.32 11.33
CA GLY A 655 32.06 -9.29 10.29
C GLY A 655 30.88 -9.54 9.33
N ALA A 656 30.53 -8.52 8.55
CA ALA A 656 29.50 -8.64 7.52
C ALA A 656 30.07 -9.06 6.16
N TYR A 657 29.30 -9.81 5.38
CA TYR A 657 29.61 -10.12 3.98
C TYR A 657 29.42 -8.90 3.08
N LEU A 658 30.30 -8.75 2.09
CA LEU A 658 30.19 -7.69 1.08
C LEU A 658 29.25 -8.11 -0.07
N ALA A 659 28.26 -7.27 -0.36
CA ALA A 659 27.30 -7.45 -1.45
C ALA A 659 27.25 -6.20 -2.36
N GLY A 660 26.88 -6.37 -3.64
CA GLY A 660 26.95 -5.27 -4.60
C GLY A 660 26.11 -5.47 -5.85
N PHE A 661 26.07 -4.42 -6.67
CA PHE A 661 25.34 -4.39 -7.93
C PHE A 661 26.33 -4.24 -9.10
N ALA A 662 26.26 -5.15 -10.08
CA ALA A 662 27.11 -5.08 -11.26
C ALA A 662 26.64 -3.97 -12.20
N MET A 663 27.59 -3.21 -12.74
CA MET A 663 27.34 -2.10 -13.65
C MET A 663 27.99 -2.40 -15.01
N PRO A 664 27.57 -1.70 -16.10
CA PRO A 664 28.16 -1.92 -17.42
C PRO A 664 29.70 -1.76 -17.48
N HIS A 665 30.27 -0.95 -16.59
CA HIS A 665 31.71 -0.68 -16.49
C HIS A 665 32.39 -1.43 -15.32
N ASP A 666 31.63 -2.23 -14.57
CA ASP A 666 32.07 -2.92 -13.36
C ASP A 666 31.29 -4.24 -13.22
N GLY A 667 31.76 -5.26 -13.95
CA GLY A 667 31.02 -6.49 -14.16
C GLY A 667 31.02 -7.42 -12.95
N PRO A 668 30.18 -8.47 -12.96
CA PRO A 668 30.05 -9.39 -11.82
C PRO A 668 31.35 -10.15 -11.52
N ARG A 669 32.17 -10.42 -12.54
CA ARG A 669 33.50 -11.03 -12.37
C ARG A 669 34.46 -10.11 -11.61
N ASP A 670 34.45 -8.81 -11.91
CA ASP A 670 35.34 -7.83 -11.28
C ASP A 670 34.93 -7.53 -9.84
N LEU A 671 33.64 -7.59 -9.53
CA LEU A 671 33.15 -7.59 -8.16
C LEU A 671 33.61 -8.85 -7.41
N GLY A 672 33.48 -10.03 -8.03
CA GLY A 672 33.94 -11.29 -7.43
C GLY A 672 35.44 -11.30 -7.10
N THR A 673 36.30 -10.81 -8.01
CA THR A 673 37.75 -10.72 -7.76
C THR A 673 38.11 -9.73 -6.65
N ARG A 674 37.25 -8.74 -6.38
CA ARG A 674 37.40 -7.80 -5.27
C ARG A 674 36.82 -8.28 -3.94
N GLY A 675 36.29 -9.51 -3.88
CA GLY A 675 35.82 -10.12 -2.64
C GLY A 675 34.34 -9.92 -2.34
N TYR A 676 33.53 -9.55 -3.34
CA TYR A 676 32.08 -9.55 -3.17
C TYR A 676 31.57 -10.99 -3.04
N HIS A 677 30.78 -11.23 -1.98
CA HIS A 677 30.18 -12.53 -1.66
C HIS A 677 28.79 -12.67 -2.28
N MET A 678 28.10 -11.56 -2.51
CA MET A 678 26.82 -11.52 -3.24
C MET A 678 26.87 -10.46 -4.33
N VAL A 679 26.49 -10.82 -5.55
CA VAL A 679 26.46 -9.90 -6.69
C VAL A 679 25.09 -9.96 -7.35
N SER A 680 24.41 -8.82 -7.44
CA SER A 680 23.21 -8.67 -8.26
C SER A 680 23.60 -8.12 -9.62
N GLY A 681 23.37 -8.88 -10.70
CA GLY A 681 23.91 -8.54 -12.01
C GLY A 681 22.91 -7.96 -13.01
N ALA A 682 21.61 -8.03 -12.71
CA ALA A 682 20.57 -7.60 -13.63
C ALA A 682 19.32 -7.11 -12.90
N VAL A 683 18.49 -6.38 -13.65
CA VAL A 683 17.12 -6.01 -13.29
C VAL A 683 16.18 -6.59 -14.33
N ASP A 684 15.14 -7.32 -13.91
CA ASP A 684 14.15 -7.97 -14.78
C ASP A 684 13.56 -7.03 -15.85
N VAL A 685 13.11 -5.83 -15.46
CA VAL A 685 12.55 -4.82 -16.37
C VAL A 685 13.60 -4.36 -17.38
N GLY A 686 14.86 -4.22 -16.95
CA GLY A 686 15.97 -3.85 -17.83
C GLY A 686 16.29 -4.95 -18.85
N LEU A 687 16.27 -6.21 -18.43
CA LEU A 687 16.46 -7.37 -19.29
C LEU A 687 15.35 -7.45 -20.34
N PHE A 688 14.09 -7.41 -19.90
CA PHE A 688 12.94 -7.47 -20.80
C PHE A 688 12.93 -6.33 -21.81
N ARG A 689 13.16 -5.08 -21.35
CA ARG A 689 13.28 -3.92 -22.23
C ARG A 689 14.34 -4.15 -23.30
N SER A 690 15.51 -4.66 -22.93
CA SER A 690 16.63 -4.84 -23.85
C SER A 690 16.32 -5.91 -24.90
N ALA A 691 15.72 -7.03 -24.49
CA ALA A 691 15.28 -8.09 -25.39
C ALA A 691 14.20 -7.60 -26.37
N ALA A 692 13.18 -6.89 -25.89
CA ALA A 692 12.11 -6.36 -26.74
C ALA A 692 12.61 -5.30 -27.74
N VAL A 693 13.51 -4.41 -27.30
CA VAL A 693 14.13 -3.42 -28.19
C VAL A 693 14.97 -4.08 -29.27
N GLU A 694 15.74 -5.11 -28.91
CA GLU A 694 16.57 -5.86 -29.86
C GLU A 694 15.72 -6.62 -30.88
N ASP A 695 14.62 -7.25 -30.47
CA ASP A 695 13.68 -7.93 -31.35
C ASP A 695 13.08 -6.98 -32.40
N VAL A 696 12.59 -5.82 -31.96
CA VAL A 696 12.06 -4.78 -32.86
C VAL A 696 13.15 -4.24 -33.78
N LYS A 697 14.38 -4.07 -33.31
CA LYS A 697 15.50 -3.61 -34.14
C LYS A 697 15.80 -4.62 -35.25
N ARG A 698 15.85 -5.92 -34.93
CA ARG A 698 16.06 -6.98 -35.92
C ARG A 698 14.99 -6.96 -36.99
N PHE A 699 13.72 -6.84 -36.60
CA PHE A 699 12.62 -6.71 -37.54
C PHE A 699 12.78 -5.47 -38.44
N LYS A 700 13.04 -4.29 -37.87
CA LYS A 700 13.20 -3.05 -38.65
C LYS A 700 14.40 -3.09 -39.59
N MET A 701 15.53 -3.67 -39.16
CA MET A 701 16.71 -3.83 -40.02
C MET A 701 16.42 -4.76 -41.19
N SER A 702 15.67 -5.85 -40.98
CA SER A 702 15.27 -6.76 -42.06
C SER A 702 14.40 -6.10 -43.15
N LEU A 703 13.64 -5.05 -42.79
CA LEU A 703 12.86 -4.26 -43.75
C LEU A 703 13.71 -3.23 -44.52
N MET A 704 14.89 -2.87 -44.00
CA MET A 704 15.82 -1.96 -44.67
C MET A 704 16.73 -2.70 -45.66
N ASP A 705 17.16 -3.92 -45.30
CA ASP A 705 17.96 -4.76 -46.20
C ASP A 705 17.15 -5.26 -47.41
N GLY A 706 15.81 -5.34 -47.30
CA GLY A 706 14.92 -5.69 -48.42
C GLY A 706 14.57 -4.54 -49.36
N ALA A 707 15.06 -3.31 -49.12
CA ALA A 707 14.75 -2.13 -49.95
C ALA A 707 15.83 -1.82 -51.00
N ASP A 708 17.00 -2.46 -50.93
CA ASP A 708 18.07 -2.34 -51.92
C ASP A 708 18.07 -3.47 -52.96
N ASP A 709 17.36 -4.59 -52.71
CA ASP A 709 17.26 -5.72 -53.65
C ASP A 709 16.19 -5.55 -54.75
N GLU A 710 15.38 -4.47 -54.75
CA GLU A 710 14.39 -4.17 -55.82
C GLU A 710 14.88 -3.13 -56.85
N ARG A 711 16.19 -2.87 -56.96
CA ARG A 711 16.74 -1.91 -57.94
C ARG A 711 17.96 -2.35 -58.75
N GLU A 712 18.13 -3.65 -59.02
CA GLU A 712 19.18 -4.13 -59.94
C GLU A 712 18.74 -5.04 -61.10
N ASP A 713 17.44 -5.13 -61.41
CA ASP A 713 16.97 -5.86 -62.61
C ASP A 713 16.21 -4.94 -63.58
N GLU A 714 16.86 -3.90 -64.10
CA GLU A 714 16.56 -3.36 -65.44
C GLU A 714 17.58 -2.28 -65.83
N LYS A 715 18.65 -2.68 -66.53
CA LYS A 715 19.15 -2.03 -67.75
C LYS A 715 20.47 -2.67 -68.20
N ASP A 716 20.34 -3.64 -69.10
CA ASP A 716 21.23 -3.72 -70.26
C ASP A 716 20.40 -3.30 -71.47
N ALA A 717 20.35 -1.99 -71.70
CA ALA A 717 19.95 -1.41 -72.96
C ALA A 717 20.61 -0.03 -73.10
N ASP A 718 21.75 -0.08 -73.79
CA ASP A 718 22.23 0.93 -74.72
C ASP A 718 22.60 2.32 -74.19
N GLU A 719 23.92 2.50 -74.17
CA GLU A 719 24.65 3.61 -74.78
C GLU A 719 24.44 5.05 -74.28
N LYS A 720 25.60 5.73 -74.21
CA LYS A 720 25.80 7.19 -74.24
C LYS A 720 25.45 7.92 -72.93
N TYR A 721 26.35 8.68 -72.29
CA TYR A 721 27.34 9.61 -72.82
C TYR A 721 28.27 10.03 -71.66
N TRP A 722 29.58 10.14 -71.94
CA TRP A 722 30.66 10.92 -71.29
C TRP A 722 30.19 12.11 -70.43
N SER A 723 30.83 12.60 -69.36
CA SER A 723 32.20 12.51 -68.81
C SER A 723 32.27 13.37 -67.53
N GLU A 724 33.38 13.21 -66.81
CA GLU A 724 33.96 14.01 -65.70
C GLU A 724 33.59 13.64 -64.26
#